data_AF-A0A8H3ZUN2-F1
#
_entry.id   AF-A0A8H3ZUN2-F1
#
_cell.length_a   1.000
_cell.length_b   1.000
_cell.length_c   1.000
_cell.angle_alpha   90.00
_cell.angle_beta   90.00
_cell.angle_gamma   90.00
#
_symmetry.space_group_name_H-M   'P 1'
#
loop_
_entity.id
_entity.type
_entity.pdbx_description
1 polymer ?
#
loop_
_entity_poly.entity_id
_entity_poly.type
_entity_poly.pdbx_seq_one_letter_code
_entity_poly.pdbx_strand_id
1 'polypeptide(L)'
;MSNSVVGIASMTERHRDTAYDPAANQRQNETAYDPPAGAADNTNNDVPLTPTRVEEQPTEQNEFMSGWKLYMLTAGIWISLFLSTLETTIVSTSLIAISDSLSGFELRNWVVTAYFLTYTGFLVIYAKLASIFGSKTMFIFALTMFTVFSIGCGSASTMEQLIILRAFQGIGGSGIYSMVLVIAPALVPKTEYGKYIGIISSVFALASITGPLVGGAISSSTSWRWVFLLNGPPGFVAILLVAMFLPASKSERTTDFKTRMTTKFSRETTRRVDFVGAGSLLGASVLLVFALESGGTRYAWDSSAISSTFIFSGILWIVFIVWEIRLERKKNMPQEPIFIMGLMKDRQLASMMFMTFFIGFPFVTILFIIPQRAQAVYGLNPVQSSLSVLPLLLTSPFATAISGVLTSNYNVPPAYLILIGSVIQLIGVGLSISIPLTGDHISASQYGFEAVMGVGFGLALSTVLTLGQLIVSKENAGIVMGALTQIRVLGGTIALAICSAVLSNDLRAGLAGLIKPDELGQIAESLSSINDLDPQRAAAVRLAFATGYKRQFQILTGFSGLALLAALFLFSRNPVTVKGATSKEAQGSSIDSTLCFFIMNLIILSLLALATGVRSAARNVSHSDSLSVQTSTGIFTGLIDTDSPNTRQWRSIPFAEPPVGSRRWQPPEKLQPSTKHQYATKFPPSCPQFVTAIESMWNLPLTKGNLIYNGGQNDTSGLVGEATSEDCLYLAIWAPTSPPPKEGFPVLFFMTGGGFVMGGIELPWQIPTSWVERSQSAIIVTINYRVSIFGFPNARGVAEGEQNLGILDQRSALEWVESNIAAFGGDPTRIMNWGRSAGSISADIHAYAYHDDPIAQSYYMESGVMTGSYSSGLLEDPTYSSFTFVAQHVGCESPCGPNCKDLDGTAELDCMRRVSFPQIMNFIGQYGDRVETPALSFGLIPDDRIIFRNYDERAAAGKIALRPSLISMTANEFSSLIPWPKDNLTEGPWQPPVTAMDVAWVCSAFNATAARNRLSTSEAPVFRFQYAAEFPNLNVYSWLGAYHNSETPLLFGTYNLLDDIAPTTDFQVEVSRAMQDYVMAFAEDPYHGPQKKFGWEPQVVNETNGGFVLRFGAGEKAVQRIDGVELDGVCHGLAEYDPFP
;
A
#
# COMPACT_ATOMS: atom_id res chain seq x y z
N MET A 1 -41.14 23.13 13.72
CA MET A 1 -42.53 22.62 13.84
C MET A 1 -42.49 21.09 13.91
N SER A 2 -43.59 20.41 14.23
CA SER A 2 -43.61 18.99 14.63
C SER A 2 -44.02 18.00 13.53
N ASN A 3 -43.43 16.80 13.58
CA ASN A 3 -43.90 15.47 13.17
C ASN A 3 -44.94 15.33 12.03
N SER A 4 -44.58 14.56 11.00
CA SER A 4 -45.51 13.72 10.22
C SER A 4 -44.80 12.48 9.67
N VAL A 5 -45.56 11.39 9.48
CA VAL A 5 -45.11 10.02 9.14
C VAL A 5 -46.10 9.39 8.15
N VAL A 6 -45.77 8.22 7.58
CA VAL A 6 -46.52 7.34 6.63
C VAL A 6 -46.06 7.49 5.17
N GLY A 7 -45.81 6.42 4.41
CA GLY A 7 -45.78 4.98 4.72
C GLY A 7 -46.02 4.11 3.47
N ILE A 8 -45.20 3.07 3.25
CA ILE A 8 -45.16 2.30 1.98
C ILE A 8 -45.77 0.90 2.14
N ALA A 9 -46.48 0.42 1.11
CA ALA A 9 -47.09 -0.91 1.05
C ALA A 9 -46.34 -1.88 0.11
N SER A 10 -46.49 -3.18 0.35
CA SER A 10 -45.73 -4.28 -0.28
C SER A 10 -46.23 -4.70 -1.67
N MET A 11 -45.33 -5.25 -2.50
CA MET A 11 -45.70 -6.29 -3.47
C MET A 11 -44.58 -7.31 -3.72
N THR A 12 -44.93 -8.53 -4.10
CA THR A 12 -44.04 -9.70 -4.18
C THR A 12 -43.92 -10.28 -5.61
N GLU A 13 -42.96 -11.20 -5.80
CA GLU A 13 -42.73 -12.09 -6.96
C GLU A 13 -44.00 -12.44 -7.79
N ARG A 14 -43.92 -12.80 -9.09
CA ARG A 14 -43.18 -13.95 -9.65
C ARG A 14 -43.51 -14.10 -11.15
N HIS A 15 -42.63 -14.60 -12.02
CA HIS A 15 -43.07 -15.20 -13.29
C HIS A 15 -42.16 -16.28 -13.88
N ARG A 16 -42.76 -17.05 -14.78
CA ARG A 16 -42.35 -18.30 -15.46
C ARG A 16 -43.05 -18.34 -16.83
N ASP A 17 -42.65 -19.10 -17.85
CA ASP A 17 -41.51 -20.03 -18.09
C ASP A 17 -41.24 -20.03 -19.62
N THR A 18 -40.09 -20.57 -20.07
CA THR A 18 -39.96 -21.72 -21.01
C THR A 18 -38.59 -21.74 -21.75
N ALA A 19 -38.30 -22.70 -22.65
CA ALA A 19 -37.95 -24.11 -22.41
C ALA A 19 -37.97 -24.92 -23.73
N TYR A 20 -36.84 -25.50 -24.16
CA TYR A 20 -36.83 -26.61 -25.15
C TYR A 20 -35.60 -27.52 -25.01
N ASP A 21 -35.73 -28.77 -25.48
CA ASP A 21 -34.84 -29.92 -25.22
C ASP A 21 -34.51 -30.66 -26.57
N PRO A 22 -33.61 -31.67 -26.64
CA PRO A 22 -32.88 -31.99 -27.89
C PRO A 22 -33.25 -33.37 -28.50
N ALA A 23 -32.54 -33.80 -29.58
CA ALA A 23 -31.77 -35.07 -29.63
C ALA A 23 -31.39 -35.58 -31.05
N ALA A 24 -30.42 -36.52 -31.06
CA ALA A 24 -30.31 -37.71 -31.93
C ALA A 24 -29.50 -37.70 -33.27
N ASN A 25 -28.33 -38.37 -33.18
CA ASN A 25 -27.85 -39.50 -34.01
C ASN A 25 -27.18 -39.35 -35.42
N GLN A 26 -25.98 -39.97 -35.51
CA GLN A 26 -25.51 -40.89 -36.60
C GLN A 26 -25.18 -40.32 -38.01
N ARG A 27 -24.32 -40.94 -38.87
CA ARG A 27 -23.10 -41.80 -38.71
C ARG A 27 -22.41 -41.96 -40.10
N GLN A 28 -21.11 -42.34 -40.10
CA GLN A 28 -20.36 -43.09 -41.15
C GLN A 28 -19.83 -42.45 -42.47
N ASN A 29 -18.56 -42.79 -42.76
CA ASN A 29 -17.87 -43.17 -44.02
C ASN A 29 -17.82 -42.20 -45.24
N GLU A 30 -16.61 -41.79 -45.71
CA GLU A 30 -15.81 -42.32 -46.86
C GLU A 30 -16.34 -41.89 -48.27
N THR A 31 -15.57 -41.58 -49.33
CA THR A 31 -14.18 -41.96 -49.73
C THR A 31 -13.59 -41.01 -50.81
N ALA A 32 -12.26 -41.10 -51.06
CA ALA A 32 -11.52 -40.96 -52.35
C ALA A 32 -11.46 -39.64 -53.17
N TYR A 33 -10.24 -39.29 -53.62
CA TYR A 33 -9.90 -39.07 -55.06
C TYR A 33 -8.38 -39.25 -55.31
N ASP A 34 -7.96 -39.53 -56.55
CA ASP A 34 -6.58 -39.89 -56.97
C ASP A 34 -5.91 -38.81 -57.87
N PRO A 35 -4.58 -38.83 -58.09
CA PRO A 35 -3.83 -37.83 -58.88
C PRO A 35 -3.43 -38.28 -60.32
N PRO A 36 -3.11 -37.34 -61.23
CA PRO A 36 -2.39 -37.60 -62.48
C PRO A 36 -0.93 -37.10 -62.46
N ALA A 37 -0.12 -37.48 -63.46
CA ALA A 37 1.35 -37.28 -63.48
C ALA A 37 1.96 -36.88 -64.84
N GLY A 38 3.22 -36.42 -64.83
CA GLY A 38 4.10 -36.16 -65.99
C GLY A 38 5.06 -34.98 -65.79
N ALA A 39 6.19 -34.83 -66.50
CA ALA A 39 6.96 -35.76 -67.34
C ALA A 39 8.36 -35.16 -67.70
N ALA A 40 9.37 -36.01 -67.97
CA ALA A 40 10.61 -35.76 -68.75
C ALA A 40 11.68 -34.74 -68.23
N ASP A 41 12.98 -34.78 -68.58
CA ASP A 41 13.91 -35.86 -69.04
C ASP A 41 15.39 -35.31 -69.10
N ASN A 42 16.42 -36.18 -69.18
CA ASN A 42 17.85 -35.95 -69.53
C ASN A 42 18.79 -35.20 -68.53
N THR A 43 20.12 -35.46 -68.40
CA THR A 43 21.03 -36.57 -68.85
C THR A 43 22.37 -36.65 -68.05
N ASN A 44 23.00 -37.84 -68.09
CA ASN A 44 24.46 -38.15 -68.08
C ASN A 44 25.40 -37.73 -66.92
N ASN A 45 25.92 -38.72 -66.15
CA ASN A 45 27.27 -39.28 -66.39
C ASN A 45 27.70 -40.39 -65.37
N ASP A 46 27.88 -41.58 -65.93
CA ASP A 46 28.74 -42.72 -65.57
C ASP A 46 30.12 -42.38 -64.92
N VAL A 47 30.90 -43.27 -64.27
CA VAL A 47 30.86 -44.76 -64.09
C VAL A 47 31.25 -45.16 -62.61
N PRO A 48 31.63 -46.42 -62.20
CA PRO A 48 31.19 -46.94 -60.89
C PRO A 48 32.27 -47.07 -59.80
N LEU A 49 31.84 -47.24 -58.55
CA LEU A 49 32.64 -47.84 -57.47
C LEU A 49 31.87 -48.90 -56.68
N THR A 50 32.60 -49.88 -56.19
CA THR A 50 32.13 -51.07 -55.45
C THR A 50 31.37 -50.71 -54.17
N PRO A 51 30.29 -51.44 -53.81
CA PRO A 51 29.65 -51.28 -52.51
C PRO A 51 30.56 -51.84 -51.41
N THR A 52 31.42 -50.99 -50.84
CA THR A 52 32.02 -51.26 -49.53
C THR A 52 30.89 -51.49 -48.52
N ARG A 53 30.85 -52.68 -47.94
CA ARG A 53 29.92 -53.10 -46.90
C ARG A 53 30.07 -52.19 -45.68
N VAL A 54 29.27 -51.13 -45.63
CA VAL A 54 29.04 -50.37 -44.39
C VAL A 54 28.44 -51.35 -43.40
N GLU A 55 29.09 -51.54 -42.26
CA GLU A 55 28.45 -52.19 -41.13
C GLU A 55 27.33 -51.28 -40.65
N GLU A 56 26.07 -51.70 -40.82
CA GLU A 56 24.94 -51.08 -40.14
C GLU A 56 25.18 -51.21 -38.64
N GLN A 57 25.63 -50.13 -38.00
CA GLN A 57 25.57 -50.05 -36.55
C GLN A 57 24.09 -50.20 -36.15
N PRO A 58 23.76 -51.13 -35.24
CA PRO A 58 22.37 -51.45 -34.93
C PRO A 58 21.68 -50.19 -34.41
N THR A 59 20.61 -49.79 -35.08
CA THR A 59 19.82 -48.64 -34.67
C THR A 59 19.21 -48.93 -33.31
N GLU A 60 19.66 -48.23 -32.26
CA GLU A 60 19.08 -48.35 -30.92
C GLU A 60 17.64 -47.81 -30.91
N GLN A 61 16.70 -48.69 -31.25
CA GLN A 61 15.29 -48.53 -30.93
C GLN A 61 15.16 -48.54 -29.40
N ASN A 62 15.12 -47.33 -28.82
CA ASN A 62 14.73 -47.15 -27.44
C ASN A 62 13.23 -47.46 -27.33
N GLU A 63 12.90 -48.62 -26.77
CA GLU A 63 11.53 -48.95 -26.34
C GLU A 63 11.07 -47.96 -25.26
N PHE A 64 10.40 -46.89 -25.68
CA PHE A 64 9.72 -45.99 -24.76
C PHE A 64 8.59 -46.73 -24.05
N MET A 65 8.49 -46.56 -22.73
CA MET A 65 7.46 -47.24 -21.94
C MET A 65 6.07 -46.70 -22.28
N SER A 66 5.09 -47.60 -22.32
CA SER A 66 3.71 -47.27 -22.73
C SER A 66 2.67 -47.89 -21.77
N GLY A 67 1.42 -47.44 -21.92
CA GLY A 67 0.29 -47.92 -21.13
C GLY A 67 0.36 -47.57 -19.64
N TRP A 68 -0.34 -48.34 -18.81
CA TRP A 68 -0.57 -48.02 -17.39
C TRP A 68 0.71 -47.87 -16.55
N LYS A 69 1.79 -48.56 -16.90
CA LYS A 69 3.09 -48.47 -16.20
C LYS A 69 3.73 -47.09 -16.38
N LEU A 70 3.60 -46.49 -17.56
CA LEU A 70 4.05 -45.13 -17.82
C LEU A 70 3.27 -44.15 -16.93
N TYR A 71 1.94 -44.26 -16.87
CA TYR A 71 1.11 -43.39 -16.03
C TYR A 71 1.43 -43.52 -14.53
N MET A 72 1.62 -44.74 -14.01
CA MET A 72 1.99 -44.95 -12.60
C MET A 72 3.37 -44.37 -12.24
N LEU A 73 4.37 -44.55 -13.10
CA LEU A 73 5.68 -43.91 -12.90
C LEU A 73 5.59 -42.39 -12.97
N THR A 74 4.82 -41.88 -13.93
CA THR A 74 4.62 -40.46 -14.18
C THR A 74 3.94 -39.79 -13.00
N ALA A 75 2.90 -40.40 -12.42
CA ALA A 75 2.29 -39.97 -11.18
C ALA A 75 3.30 -39.94 -10.01
N GLY A 76 4.13 -40.99 -9.86
CA GLY A 76 5.19 -41.00 -8.85
C GLY A 76 6.20 -39.85 -9.01
N ILE A 77 6.60 -39.55 -10.24
CA ILE A 77 7.49 -38.42 -10.58
C ILE A 77 6.82 -37.07 -10.29
N TRP A 78 5.54 -36.90 -10.61
CA TRP A 78 4.81 -35.66 -10.33
C TRP A 78 4.55 -35.46 -8.83
N ILE A 79 4.20 -36.50 -8.07
CA ILE A 79 4.11 -36.43 -6.61
C ILE A 79 5.47 -36.03 -6.02
N SER A 80 6.57 -36.65 -6.49
CA SER A 80 7.92 -36.28 -6.08
C SER A 80 8.19 -34.79 -6.29
N LEU A 81 7.97 -34.30 -7.51
CA LEU A 81 8.22 -32.90 -7.88
C LEU A 81 7.33 -31.94 -7.10
N PHE A 82 6.05 -32.28 -6.92
CA PHE A 82 5.08 -31.50 -6.15
C PHE A 82 5.59 -31.27 -4.74
N LEU A 83 5.90 -32.33 -3.99
CA LEU A 83 6.38 -32.23 -2.60
C LEU A 83 7.69 -31.43 -2.51
N SER A 84 8.67 -31.73 -3.38
CA SER A 84 9.95 -31.01 -3.40
C SER A 84 9.84 -29.53 -3.76
N THR A 85 8.78 -29.13 -4.48
CA THR A 85 8.49 -27.74 -4.83
C THR A 85 7.66 -27.06 -3.73
N LEU A 86 6.68 -27.76 -3.19
CA LEU A 86 5.84 -27.31 -2.08
C LEU A 86 6.71 -26.87 -0.89
N GLU A 87 7.75 -27.66 -0.58
CA GLU A 87 8.74 -27.36 0.44
C GLU A 87 9.58 -26.10 0.21
N THR A 88 9.58 -25.53 -1.00
CA THR A 88 10.25 -24.24 -1.29
C THR A 88 9.38 -23.03 -0.96
N THR A 89 8.06 -23.21 -0.75
CA THR A 89 7.09 -22.11 -0.55
C THR A 89 6.24 -22.26 0.71
N ILE A 90 5.87 -23.48 1.14
CA ILE A 90 5.00 -23.75 2.30
C ILE A 90 5.51 -23.16 3.63
N VAL A 91 6.82 -22.96 3.74
CA VAL A 91 7.45 -22.36 4.94
C VAL A 91 7.18 -20.86 5.02
N SER A 92 6.95 -20.14 3.92
CA SER A 92 6.99 -18.66 3.96
C SER A 92 5.89 -18.04 4.82
N THR A 93 4.70 -18.64 4.84
CA THR A 93 3.58 -18.29 5.71
C THR A 93 3.66 -18.94 7.09
N SER A 94 4.37 -20.07 7.20
CA SER A 94 4.50 -20.87 8.43
C SER A 94 5.67 -20.45 9.33
N LEU A 95 6.62 -19.65 8.81
CA LEU A 95 7.91 -19.40 9.45
C LEU A 95 7.81 -18.75 10.83
N ILE A 96 6.81 -17.89 11.02
CA ILE A 96 6.59 -17.17 12.27
C ILE A 96 6.05 -18.13 13.33
N ALA A 97 5.02 -18.92 13.03
CA ALA A 97 4.53 -19.98 13.92
C ALA A 97 5.58 -21.05 14.28
N ILE A 98 6.57 -21.30 13.40
CA ILE A 98 7.75 -22.14 13.70
C ILE A 98 8.71 -21.42 14.67
N SER A 99 8.96 -20.14 14.45
CA SER A 99 9.82 -19.29 15.30
C SER A 99 9.27 -19.19 16.73
N ASP A 100 8.01 -18.78 16.86
CA ASP A 100 7.33 -18.55 18.13
C ASP A 100 7.24 -19.86 18.95
N SER A 101 6.97 -20.99 18.29
CA SER A 101 6.86 -22.32 18.94
C SER A 101 8.20 -22.96 19.34
N LEU A 102 9.34 -22.40 18.94
CA LEU A 102 10.68 -22.93 19.22
C LEU A 102 11.62 -21.88 19.85
N SER A 103 11.10 -20.70 20.23
CA SER A 103 11.84 -19.58 20.83
C SER A 103 13.13 -19.22 20.06
N GLY A 104 13.04 -19.21 18.72
CA GLY A 104 14.22 -19.31 17.84
C GLY A 104 14.40 -18.17 16.83
N PHE A 105 13.93 -16.96 17.14
CA PHE A 105 13.80 -15.86 16.15
C PHE A 105 15.08 -15.42 15.45
N GLU A 106 16.19 -15.27 16.17
CA GLU A 106 17.53 -14.98 15.60
C GLU A 106 18.01 -16.08 14.63
N LEU A 107 17.41 -17.27 14.70
CA LEU A 107 17.65 -18.40 13.81
C LEU A 107 16.48 -18.69 12.84
N ARG A 108 15.40 -17.87 12.82
CA ARG A 108 14.22 -18.17 12.00
C ARG A 108 14.58 -18.27 10.51
N ASN A 109 15.34 -17.31 9.99
CA ASN A 109 15.69 -17.28 8.56
C ASN A 109 16.60 -18.46 8.17
N TRP A 110 17.39 -19.00 9.11
CA TRP A 110 18.17 -20.22 8.89
C TRP A 110 17.33 -21.47 8.59
N VAL A 111 16.07 -21.54 9.04
CA VAL A 111 15.15 -22.65 8.67
C VAL A 111 14.94 -22.69 7.16
N VAL A 112 14.83 -21.52 6.52
CA VAL A 112 14.65 -21.35 5.08
C VAL A 112 16.00 -21.45 4.36
N THR A 113 16.99 -20.69 4.83
CA THR A 113 18.32 -20.62 4.22
C THR A 113 19.05 -21.97 4.23
N ALA A 114 18.92 -22.81 5.26
CA ALA A 114 19.58 -24.11 5.30
C ALA A 114 19.02 -25.12 4.27
N TYR A 115 17.70 -25.12 4.06
CA TYR A 115 17.08 -25.92 2.99
C TYR A 115 17.52 -25.39 1.63
N PHE A 116 17.39 -24.09 1.36
CA PHE A 116 17.78 -23.55 0.06
C PHE A 116 19.27 -23.72 -0.22
N LEU A 117 20.16 -23.46 0.73
CA LEU A 117 21.61 -23.56 0.58
C LEU A 117 22.06 -24.96 0.16
N THR A 118 21.54 -26.00 0.82
CA THR A 118 21.78 -27.39 0.41
C THR A 118 21.08 -27.72 -0.90
N TYR A 119 19.89 -27.16 -1.13
CA TYR A 119 19.14 -27.36 -2.36
C TYR A 119 19.86 -26.77 -3.60
N THR A 120 20.44 -25.56 -3.54
CA THR A 120 21.29 -25.07 -4.64
C THR A 120 22.52 -25.96 -4.78
N GLY A 121 23.28 -26.16 -3.70
CA GLY A 121 24.59 -26.81 -3.74
C GLY A 121 24.60 -28.19 -4.40
N PHE A 122 23.54 -28.98 -4.19
CA PHE A 122 23.46 -30.36 -4.65
C PHE A 122 22.78 -30.56 -6.03
N LEU A 123 22.16 -29.55 -6.66
CA LEU A 123 21.41 -29.70 -7.92
C LEU A 123 22.24 -30.31 -9.08
N VAL A 124 23.39 -29.72 -9.41
CA VAL A 124 24.28 -30.25 -10.45
C VAL A 124 25.02 -31.50 -9.97
N ILE A 125 25.32 -31.61 -8.67
CA ILE A 125 25.93 -32.80 -8.08
C ILE A 125 25.04 -34.03 -8.31
N TYR A 126 23.73 -33.95 -8.05
CA TYR A 126 22.80 -35.05 -8.32
C TYR A 126 22.72 -35.42 -9.81
N ALA A 127 22.68 -34.43 -10.71
CA ALA A 127 22.71 -34.66 -12.16
C ALA A 127 23.96 -35.45 -12.56
N LYS A 128 25.12 -35.11 -11.98
CA LYS A 128 26.40 -35.78 -12.24
C LYS A 128 26.51 -37.16 -11.58
N LEU A 129 26.08 -37.30 -10.34
CA LEU A 129 26.07 -38.60 -9.65
C LEU A 129 25.11 -39.60 -10.32
N ALA A 130 24.06 -39.13 -10.99
CA ALA A 130 23.17 -39.99 -11.77
C ALA A 130 23.81 -40.60 -13.03
N SER A 131 24.81 -39.95 -13.64
CA SER A 131 25.59 -40.54 -14.75
C SER A 131 26.65 -41.55 -14.28
N ILE A 132 26.95 -41.58 -12.98
CA ILE A 132 27.91 -42.51 -12.36
C ILE A 132 27.18 -43.69 -11.70
N PHE A 133 26.20 -43.43 -10.83
CA PHE A 133 25.49 -44.45 -10.04
C PHE A 133 24.12 -44.86 -10.60
N GLY A 134 23.61 -44.17 -11.64
CA GLY A 134 22.34 -44.44 -12.29
C GLY A 134 21.15 -43.68 -11.67
N SER A 135 20.34 -43.06 -12.52
CA SER A 135 19.21 -42.19 -12.14
C SER A 135 18.22 -42.84 -11.18
N LYS A 136 17.87 -44.12 -11.36
CA LYS A 136 16.95 -44.83 -10.45
C LYS A 136 17.45 -44.87 -9.01
N THR A 137 18.73 -45.18 -8.79
CA THR A 137 19.29 -45.22 -7.43
C THR A 137 19.39 -43.81 -6.84
N MET A 138 19.84 -42.82 -7.61
CA MET A 138 19.94 -41.44 -7.12
C MET A 138 18.57 -40.83 -6.79
N PHE A 139 17.53 -41.15 -7.56
CA PHE A 139 16.18 -40.62 -7.32
C PHE A 139 15.48 -41.27 -6.13
N ILE A 140 15.62 -42.60 -5.94
CA ILE A 140 15.13 -43.28 -4.73
C ILE A 140 15.89 -42.79 -3.49
N PHE A 141 17.21 -42.57 -3.59
CA PHE A 141 18.00 -41.98 -2.51
C PHE A 141 17.52 -40.57 -2.15
N ALA A 142 17.33 -39.70 -3.15
CA ALA A 142 16.81 -38.34 -2.97
C ALA A 142 15.43 -38.33 -2.29
N LEU A 143 14.50 -39.16 -2.75
CA LEU A 143 13.17 -39.31 -2.16
C LEU A 143 13.21 -39.83 -0.72
N THR A 144 14.04 -40.83 -0.45
CA THR A 144 14.20 -41.39 0.91
C THR A 144 14.78 -40.33 1.85
N MET A 145 15.82 -39.61 1.41
CA MET A 145 16.43 -38.52 2.16
C MET A 145 15.41 -37.41 2.47
N PHE A 146 14.70 -36.93 1.45
CA PHE A 146 13.67 -35.91 1.59
C PHE A 146 12.56 -36.32 2.57
N THR A 147 11.99 -37.53 2.40
CA THR A 147 10.85 -38.01 3.19
C THR A 147 11.25 -38.25 4.66
N VAL A 148 12.38 -38.91 4.90
CA VAL A 148 12.86 -39.20 6.26
C VAL A 148 13.21 -37.91 7.01
N PHE A 149 13.95 -37.00 6.38
CA PHE A 149 14.33 -35.76 7.04
C PHE A 149 13.17 -34.76 7.16
N SER A 150 12.17 -34.79 6.28
CA SER A 150 10.91 -34.04 6.48
C SER A 150 10.15 -34.55 7.70
N ILE A 151 9.98 -35.87 7.87
CA ILE A 151 9.37 -36.45 9.09
C ILE A 151 10.19 -36.07 10.34
N GLY A 152 11.52 -36.05 10.22
CA GLY A 152 12.42 -35.55 11.26
C GLY A 152 12.16 -34.08 11.63
N CYS A 153 12.05 -33.18 10.65
CA CYS A 153 11.73 -31.77 10.88
C CYS A 153 10.39 -31.58 11.60
N GLY A 154 9.35 -32.33 11.21
CA GLY A 154 8.05 -32.35 11.90
C GLY A 154 8.13 -32.93 13.33
N SER A 155 9.24 -33.58 13.68
CA SER A 155 9.53 -34.13 15.02
C SER A 155 10.53 -33.28 15.82
N ALA A 156 10.95 -32.11 15.29
CA ALA A 156 11.95 -31.27 15.95
C ALA A 156 11.44 -30.63 17.25
N SER A 157 12.35 -30.49 18.21
CA SER A 157 12.12 -29.92 19.54
C SER A 157 13.00 -28.70 19.85
N THR A 158 13.96 -28.38 18.97
CA THR A 158 14.81 -27.17 19.04
C THR A 158 15.02 -26.59 17.65
N MET A 159 15.35 -25.30 17.57
CA MET A 159 15.54 -24.60 16.29
C MET A 159 16.76 -25.13 15.53
N GLU A 160 17.87 -25.41 16.22
CA GLU A 160 19.09 -25.99 15.65
C GLU A 160 18.84 -27.39 15.08
N GLN A 161 18.09 -28.23 15.80
CA GLN A 161 17.68 -29.54 15.30
C GLN A 161 16.84 -29.39 14.03
N LEU A 162 15.89 -28.44 14.00
CA LEU A 162 15.07 -28.19 12.80
C LEU A 162 15.93 -27.74 11.61
N ILE A 163 16.88 -26.82 11.83
CA ILE A 163 17.79 -26.30 10.80
C ILE A 163 18.69 -27.41 10.22
N ILE A 164 19.26 -28.27 11.07
CA ILE A 164 20.08 -29.41 10.63
C ILE A 164 19.26 -30.40 9.81
N LEU A 165 18.03 -30.71 10.25
CA LEU A 165 17.16 -31.63 9.52
C LEU A 165 16.65 -31.00 8.20
N ARG A 166 16.38 -29.68 8.17
CA ARG A 166 16.07 -28.89 6.95
C ARG A 166 17.21 -28.94 5.93
N ALA A 167 18.47 -28.86 6.37
CA ALA A 167 19.63 -29.00 5.49
C ALA A 167 19.66 -30.39 4.83
N PHE A 168 19.49 -31.47 5.59
CA PHE A 168 19.43 -32.82 5.03
C PHE A 168 18.20 -33.05 4.13
N GLN A 169 17.06 -32.42 4.45
CA GLN A 169 15.86 -32.42 3.61
C GLN A 169 16.10 -31.71 2.26
N GLY A 170 16.86 -30.61 2.24
CA GLY A 170 17.22 -29.86 1.02
C GLY A 170 18.16 -30.60 0.07
N ILE A 171 19.05 -31.45 0.61
CA ILE A 171 19.81 -32.44 -0.18
C ILE A 171 18.82 -33.40 -0.89
N GLY A 172 17.81 -33.89 -0.17
CA GLY A 172 16.76 -34.72 -0.78
C GLY A 172 15.95 -33.99 -1.87
N GLY A 173 15.48 -32.77 -1.59
CA GLY A 173 14.67 -31.97 -2.51
C GLY A 173 15.40 -31.62 -3.81
N SER A 174 16.65 -31.16 -3.73
CA SER A 174 17.47 -30.89 -4.92
C SER A 174 17.72 -32.15 -5.76
N GLY A 175 17.92 -33.29 -5.10
CA GLY A 175 17.98 -34.58 -5.79
C GLY A 175 16.69 -34.94 -6.50
N ILE A 176 15.53 -34.70 -5.90
CA ILE A 176 14.22 -34.90 -6.54
C ILE A 176 14.11 -34.00 -7.78
N TYR A 177 14.25 -32.68 -7.63
CA TYR A 177 14.13 -31.72 -8.73
C TYR A 177 15.09 -32.03 -9.88
N SER A 178 16.37 -32.27 -9.57
CA SER A 178 17.41 -32.62 -10.55
C SER A 178 17.07 -33.92 -11.29
N MET A 179 16.62 -34.95 -10.57
CA MET A 179 16.27 -36.24 -11.18
C MET A 179 15.00 -36.18 -12.02
N VAL A 180 14.01 -35.34 -11.70
CA VAL A 180 12.85 -35.17 -12.58
C VAL A 180 13.25 -34.54 -13.92
N LEU A 181 14.15 -33.53 -13.91
CA LEU A 181 14.67 -32.93 -15.15
C LEU A 181 15.55 -33.88 -15.98
N VAL A 182 16.25 -34.82 -15.35
CA VAL A 182 17.05 -35.86 -16.03
C VAL A 182 16.19 -37.02 -16.56
N ILE A 183 15.19 -37.46 -15.79
CA ILE A 183 14.38 -38.65 -16.10
C ILE A 183 13.28 -38.33 -17.12
N ALA A 184 12.54 -37.23 -16.96
CA ALA A 184 11.35 -36.98 -17.79
C ALA A 184 11.63 -36.94 -19.31
N PRO A 185 12.71 -36.31 -19.82
CA PRO A 185 13.05 -36.35 -21.25
C PRO A 185 13.46 -37.75 -21.76
N ALA A 186 13.78 -38.69 -20.86
CA ALA A 186 14.16 -40.06 -21.22
C ALA A 186 12.96 -41.03 -21.24
N LEU A 187 11.80 -40.65 -20.72
CA LEU A 187 10.64 -41.55 -20.61
C LEU A 187 9.80 -41.69 -21.88
N VAL A 188 9.77 -40.66 -22.72
CA VAL A 188 8.81 -40.54 -23.84
C VAL A 188 9.46 -40.07 -25.14
N PRO A 189 8.85 -40.31 -26.31
CA PRO A 189 9.33 -39.78 -27.58
C PRO A 189 9.36 -38.25 -27.61
N LYS A 190 10.24 -37.68 -28.43
CA LYS A 190 10.37 -36.22 -28.64
C LYS A 190 9.05 -35.49 -28.96
N THR A 191 8.11 -36.16 -29.63
CA THR A 191 6.80 -35.62 -29.96
C THR A 191 5.94 -35.34 -28.73
N GLU A 192 6.08 -36.15 -27.67
CA GLU A 192 5.36 -36.00 -26.41
C GLU A 192 6.06 -35.04 -25.41
N TYR A 193 7.26 -34.52 -25.74
CA TYR A 193 8.02 -33.64 -24.84
C TYR A 193 7.23 -32.41 -24.41
N GLY A 194 6.54 -31.73 -25.34
CA GLY A 194 5.77 -30.53 -25.01
C GLY A 194 4.67 -30.78 -23.97
N LYS A 195 4.02 -31.95 -24.04
CA LYS A 195 2.99 -32.41 -23.10
C LYS A 195 3.59 -32.72 -21.72
N TYR A 196 4.71 -33.45 -21.67
CA TYR A 196 5.35 -33.80 -20.38
C TYR A 196 6.02 -32.59 -19.71
N ILE A 197 6.62 -31.68 -20.48
CA ILE A 197 7.14 -30.39 -19.99
C ILE A 197 5.97 -29.52 -19.50
N GLY A 198 4.85 -29.47 -20.23
CA GLY A 198 3.65 -28.75 -19.81
C GLY A 198 3.11 -29.21 -18.46
N ILE A 199 3.11 -30.52 -18.19
CA ILE A 199 2.61 -31.05 -16.91
C ILE A 199 3.65 -30.89 -15.78
N ILE A 200 4.95 -30.94 -16.09
CA ILE A 200 5.99 -30.52 -15.13
C ILE A 200 5.79 -29.05 -14.72
N SER A 201 5.49 -28.17 -15.69
CA SER A 201 5.18 -26.76 -15.43
C SER A 201 3.87 -26.57 -14.65
N SER A 202 2.83 -27.39 -14.87
CA SER A 202 1.60 -27.30 -14.07
C SER A 202 1.76 -27.84 -12.65
N VAL A 203 2.63 -28.84 -12.44
CA VAL A 203 3.04 -29.29 -11.09
C VAL A 203 3.82 -28.18 -10.35
N PHE A 204 4.73 -27.48 -11.04
CA PHE A 204 5.39 -26.30 -10.47
C PHE A 204 4.40 -25.20 -10.11
N ALA A 205 3.45 -24.89 -11.00
CA ALA A 205 2.41 -23.90 -10.76
C ALA A 205 1.58 -24.25 -9.51
N LEU A 206 1.04 -25.48 -9.47
CA LEU A 206 0.19 -25.96 -8.38
C LEU A 206 0.95 -25.95 -7.06
N ALA A 207 2.17 -26.50 -7.00
CA ALA A 207 2.96 -26.51 -5.77
C ALA A 207 3.34 -25.10 -5.29
N SER A 208 3.62 -24.17 -6.21
CA SER A 208 3.94 -22.77 -5.87
C SER A 208 2.74 -22.06 -5.24
N ILE A 209 1.53 -22.23 -5.80
CA ILE A 209 0.27 -21.65 -5.30
C ILE A 209 -0.18 -22.34 -4.01
N THR A 210 -0.24 -23.67 -4.01
CA THR A 210 -0.76 -24.47 -2.89
C THR A 210 0.14 -24.39 -1.65
N GLY A 211 1.45 -24.18 -1.79
CA GLY A 211 2.40 -24.11 -0.68
C GLY A 211 2.01 -23.08 0.38
N PRO A 212 2.03 -21.76 0.10
CA PRO A 212 1.74 -20.75 1.10
C PRO A 212 0.33 -20.88 1.68
N LEU A 213 -0.66 -21.25 0.85
CA LEU A 213 -2.05 -21.48 1.26
C LEU A 213 -2.17 -22.62 2.29
N VAL A 214 -1.57 -23.77 2.00
CA VAL A 214 -1.59 -24.94 2.90
C VAL A 214 -0.73 -24.68 4.14
N GLY A 215 0.41 -24.01 4.03
CA GLY A 215 1.25 -23.61 5.16
C GLY A 215 0.52 -22.68 6.12
N GLY A 216 -0.19 -21.68 5.58
CA GLY A 216 -1.04 -20.76 6.34
C GLY A 216 -2.21 -21.47 7.01
N ALA A 217 -2.93 -22.32 6.27
CA ALA A 217 -4.05 -23.08 6.82
C ALA A 217 -3.60 -24.06 7.93
N ILE A 218 -2.52 -24.82 7.71
CA ILE A 218 -1.94 -25.73 8.70
C ILE A 218 -1.53 -24.96 9.96
N SER A 219 -0.80 -23.85 9.82
CA SER A 219 -0.27 -23.07 10.95
C SER A 219 -1.34 -22.34 11.75
N SER A 220 -2.49 -22.02 11.14
CA SER A 220 -3.63 -21.38 11.82
C SER A 220 -4.61 -22.37 12.46
N SER A 221 -4.62 -23.64 12.06
CA SER A 221 -5.62 -24.64 12.51
C SER A 221 -5.04 -25.85 13.26
N THR A 222 -3.74 -26.07 13.17
CA THR A 222 -3.04 -27.23 13.74
C THR A 222 -1.60 -26.85 14.15
N SER A 223 -0.80 -27.81 14.63
CA SER A 223 0.63 -27.56 14.86
C SER A 223 1.39 -27.41 13.53
N TRP A 224 2.27 -26.41 13.43
CA TRP A 224 3.19 -26.17 12.30
C TRP A 224 3.95 -27.43 11.85
N ARG A 225 4.14 -28.41 12.75
CA ARG A 225 4.77 -29.71 12.45
C ARG A 225 4.14 -30.42 11.25
N TRP A 226 2.83 -30.23 11.02
CA TRP A 226 2.13 -30.82 9.88
C TRP A 226 2.59 -30.29 8.51
N VAL A 227 3.18 -29.10 8.43
CA VAL A 227 3.85 -28.58 7.22
C VAL A 227 4.84 -29.62 6.68
N PHE A 228 5.58 -30.25 7.59
CA PHE A 228 6.60 -31.22 7.27
C PHE A 228 6.08 -32.67 7.23
N LEU A 229 5.18 -33.04 8.16
CA LEU A 229 4.62 -34.40 8.23
C LEU A 229 3.74 -34.74 7.02
N LEU A 230 3.14 -33.73 6.37
CA LEU A 230 2.39 -33.83 5.11
C LEU A 230 3.18 -34.58 4.01
N ASN A 231 4.52 -34.41 3.96
CA ASN A 231 5.36 -35.07 2.96
C ASN A 231 5.52 -36.58 3.18
N GLY A 232 5.25 -37.09 4.39
CA GLY A 232 5.49 -38.49 4.76
C GLY A 232 4.72 -39.51 3.92
N PRO A 233 3.37 -39.54 3.99
CA PRO A 233 2.56 -40.49 3.22
C PRO A 233 2.73 -40.41 1.69
N PRO A 234 2.64 -39.23 1.03
CA PRO A 234 2.81 -39.15 -0.42
C PRO A 234 4.27 -39.38 -0.86
N GLY A 235 5.26 -39.02 -0.03
CA GLY A 235 6.66 -39.35 -0.28
C GLY A 235 6.93 -40.85 -0.27
N PHE A 236 6.34 -41.59 0.68
CA PHE A 236 6.39 -43.06 0.70
C PHE A 236 5.72 -43.69 -0.53
N VAL A 237 4.56 -43.18 -0.96
CA VAL A 237 3.90 -43.60 -2.21
C VAL A 237 4.79 -43.33 -3.43
N ALA A 238 5.43 -42.17 -3.52
CA ALA A 238 6.35 -41.84 -4.60
C ALA A 238 7.58 -42.78 -4.62
N ILE A 239 8.16 -43.10 -3.46
CA ILE A 239 9.26 -44.09 -3.33
C ILE A 239 8.81 -45.44 -3.88
N LEU A 240 7.63 -45.93 -3.52
CA LEU A 240 7.10 -47.21 -4.01
C LEU A 240 6.87 -47.20 -5.53
N LEU A 241 6.23 -46.14 -6.07
CA LEU A 241 5.97 -46.02 -7.51
C LEU A 241 7.27 -45.98 -8.33
N VAL A 242 8.27 -45.21 -7.88
CA VAL A 242 9.59 -45.12 -8.53
C VAL A 242 10.36 -46.43 -8.38
N ALA A 243 10.32 -47.08 -7.21
CA ALA A 243 10.96 -48.37 -6.99
C ALA A 243 10.37 -49.49 -7.87
N MET A 244 9.06 -49.50 -8.10
CA MET A 244 8.39 -50.49 -8.94
C MET A 244 8.54 -50.20 -10.44
N PHE A 245 8.24 -48.97 -10.90
CA PHE A 245 8.00 -48.70 -12.32
C PHE A 245 9.16 -48.05 -13.08
N LEU A 246 10.10 -47.36 -12.42
CA LEU A 246 11.28 -46.83 -13.11
C LEU A 246 12.19 -48.01 -13.52
N PRO A 247 12.55 -48.22 -14.80
CA PRO A 247 13.42 -49.30 -15.18
C PRO A 247 14.83 -49.10 -14.63
N ALA A 248 15.49 -50.20 -14.29
CA ALA A 248 16.94 -50.23 -14.10
C ALA A 248 17.64 -50.23 -15.47
N SER A 249 18.88 -49.74 -15.54
CA SER A 249 19.68 -49.70 -16.76
C SER A 249 19.84 -51.09 -17.42
N LYS A 250 20.04 -51.14 -18.75
CA LYS A 250 20.37 -52.39 -19.48
C LYS A 250 21.50 -53.16 -18.80
N SER A 251 22.53 -52.45 -18.29
CA SER A 251 23.67 -53.02 -17.55
C SER A 251 23.32 -53.58 -16.16
N GLU A 252 22.30 -53.05 -15.50
CA GLU A 252 21.82 -53.58 -14.22
C GLU A 252 20.96 -54.83 -14.43
N ARG A 253 20.16 -54.86 -15.51
CA ARG A 253 19.10 -55.86 -15.74
C ARG A 253 19.60 -57.31 -15.80
N THR A 254 20.89 -57.54 -16.02
CA THR A 254 21.55 -58.85 -16.15
C THR A 254 22.35 -59.31 -14.92
N THR A 255 22.45 -58.51 -13.85
CA THR A 255 23.29 -58.81 -12.68
C THR A 255 22.49 -58.95 -11.38
N ASP A 256 22.94 -59.88 -10.51
CA ASP A 256 22.39 -60.11 -9.16
C ASP A 256 22.45 -58.84 -8.29
N PHE A 257 21.51 -58.72 -7.34
CA PHE A 257 21.40 -57.59 -6.43
C PHE A 257 22.67 -57.33 -5.61
N LYS A 258 23.31 -58.38 -5.09
CA LYS A 258 24.53 -58.25 -4.27
C LYS A 258 25.69 -57.77 -5.14
N THR A 259 25.84 -58.38 -6.33
CA THR A 259 26.82 -57.96 -7.34
C THR A 259 26.61 -56.51 -7.76
N ARG A 260 25.40 -56.11 -8.18
CA ARG A 260 25.04 -54.73 -8.55
C ARG A 260 25.51 -53.71 -7.51
N MET A 261 25.21 -53.98 -6.23
CA MET A 261 25.56 -53.05 -5.15
C MET A 261 27.08 -52.94 -4.99
N THR A 262 27.81 -54.07 -5.06
CA THR A 262 29.28 -54.04 -5.04
C THR A 262 29.91 -53.35 -6.25
N THR A 263 29.34 -53.46 -7.46
CA THR A 263 29.87 -52.75 -8.64
C THR A 263 29.63 -51.24 -8.56
N LYS A 264 28.51 -50.79 -8.00
CA LYS A 264 28.25 -49.35 -7.80
C LYS A 264 29.23 -48.73 -6.80
N PHE A 265 29.55 -49.43 -5.71
CA PHE A 265 30.57 -48.98 -4.75
C PHE A 265 31.99 -49.51 -5.07
N SER A 266 32.25 -49.89 -6.33
CA SER A 266 33.59 -50.25 -6.79
C SER A 266 34.54 -49.05 -6.70
N ARG A 267 35.79 -49.31 -6.33
CA ARG A 267 36.89 -48.33 -6.29
C ARG A 267 37.09 -47.61 -7.64
N GLU A 268 36.71 -48.23 -8.75
CA GLU A 268 36.72 -47.63 -10.08
C GLU A 268 35.57 -46.62 -10.27
N THR A 269 34.33 -47.03 -9.94
CA THR A 269 33.13 -46.17 -9.98
C THR A 269 33.29 -44.96 -9.06
N THR A 270 33.75 -45.16 -7.82
CA THR A 270 34.01 -44.07 -6.88
C THR A 270 35.12 -43.12 -7.35
N ARG A 271 36.07 -43.59 -8.17
CA ARG A 271 37.17 -42.76 -8.72
C ARG A 271 36.72 -41.82 -9.86
N ARG A 272 35.52 -42.02 -10.42
CA ARG A 272 34.88 -41.09 -11.37
C ARG A 272 34.22 -39.88 -10.68
N VAL A 273 33.95 -39.97 -9.37
CA VAL A 273 33.32 -38.88 -8.61
C VAL A 273 34.34 -37.79 -8.29
N ASP A 274 34.05 -36.56 -8.68
CA ASP A 274 34.86 -35.42 -8.29
C ASP A 274 34.50 -34.89 -6.90
N PHE A 275 35.09 -35.49 -5.87
CA PHE A 275 34.96 -35.02 -4.49
C PHE A 275 35.60 -33.64 -4.25
N VAL A 276 36.57 -33.21 -5.07
CA VAL A 276 37.26 -31.93 -4.89
C VAL A 276 36.42 -30.80 -5.44
N GLY A 277 35.86 -30.94 -6.65
CA GLY A 277 34.85 -30.03 -7.19
C GLY A 277 33.62 -29.96 -6.30
N ALA A 278 33.09 -31.11 -5.85
CA ALA A 278 31.90 -31.14 -4.98
C ALA A 278 32.15 -30.44 -3.64
N GLY A 279 33.25 -30.79 -2.96
CA GLY A 279 33.60 -30.20 -1.67
C GLY A 279 33.91 -28.71 -1.75
N SER A 280 34.58 -28.25 -2.81
CA SER A 280 34.88 -26.83 -3.00
C SER A 280 33.65 -26.02 -3.41
N LEU A 281 32.80 -26.51 -4.31
CA LEU A 281 31.54 -25.85 -4.69
C LEU A 281 30.58 -25.71 -3.50
N LEU A 282 30.39 -26.80 -2.74
CA LEU A 282 29.56 -26.79 -1.54
C LEU A 282 30.17 -25.90 -0.46
N GLY A 283 31.44 -26.07 -0.12
CA GLY A 283 32.10 -25.30 0.92
C GLY A 283 32.15 -23.80 0.60
N ALA A 284 32.44 -23.43 -0.65
CA ALA A 284 32.44 -22.03 -1.09
C ALA A 284 31.06 -21.38 -0.96
N SER A 285 30.01 -22.09 -1.39
CA SER A 285 28.61 -21.63 -1.31
C SER A 285 28.13 -21.53 0.14
N VAL A 286 28.42 -22.55 0.97
CA VAL A 286 28.03 -22.60 2.38
C VAL A 286 28.71 -21.51 3.20
N LEU A 287 30.02 -21.32 3.03
CA LEU A 287 30.76 -20.28 3.76
C LEU A 287 30.35 -18.86 3.32
N LEU A 288 30.02 -18.66 2.03
CA LEU A 288 29.51 -17.39 1.53
C LEU A 288 28.15 -17.03 2.15
N VAL A 289 27.19 -17.95 2.07
CA VAL A 289 25.84 -17.72 2.62
C VAL A 289 25.88 -17.61 4.13
N PHE A 290 26.70 -18.43 4.83
CA PHE A 290 26.90 -18.31 6.27
C PHE A 290 27.48 -16.94 6.67
N ALA A 291 28.47 -16.41 5.93
CA ALA A 291 29.06 -15.10 6.21
C ALA A 291 28.05 -13.95 6.02
N LEU A 292 27.15 -14.06 5.04
CA LEU A 292 26.12 -13.05 4.76
C LEU A 292 24.93 -13.14 5.73
N GLU A 293 24.47 -14.34 6.09
CA GLU A 293 23.34 -14.57 6.99
C GLU A 293 23.72 -14.34 8.47
N SER A 294 24.98 -14.63 8.84
CA SER A 294 25.47 -14.49 10.23
C SER A 294 26.14 -13.13 10.52
N GLY A 295 26.41 -12.33 9.49
CA GLY A 295 27.04 -11.02 9.59
C GLY A 295 26.04 -9.94 10.04
N GLY A 296 26.41 -9.15 11.05
CA GLY A 296 25.53 -8.18 11.69
C GLY A 296 24.48 -8.81 12.63
N THR A 297 24.02 -10.03 12.35
CA THR A 297 23.06 -10.80 13.15
C THR A 297 23.74 -11.47 14.35
N ARG A 298 24.53 -12.52 14.12
CA ARG A 298 25.17 -13.34 15.18
C ARG A 298 26.62 -12.92 15.46
N TYR A 299 27.30 -12.37 14.47
CA TYR A 299 28.68 -11.90 14.58
C TYR A 299 28.82 -10.52 13.93
N ALA A 300 29.62 -9.63 14.52
CA ALA A 300 29.95 -8.36 13.90
C ALA A 300 30.72 -8.56 12.57
N TRP A 301 30.53 -7.65 11.61
CA TRP A 301 31.09 -7.78 10.25
C TRP A 301 32.62 -7.77 10.21
N ASP A 302 33.26 -7.10 11.17
CA ASP A 302 34.70 -7.02 11.38
C ASP A 302 35.29 -8.26 12.11
N SER A 303 34.43 -9.14 12.64
CA SER A 303 34.88 -10.30 13.39
C SER A 303 35.76 -11.24 12.57
N SER A 304 36.72 -11.88 13.26
CA SER A 304 37.59 -12.90 12.67
C SER A 304 36.80 -14.09 12.10
N ALA A 305 35.64 -14.41 12.68
CA ALA A 305 34.72 -15.41 12.16
C ALA A 305 34.26 -15.06 10.74
N ILE A 306 33.57 -13.92 10.56
CA ILE A 306 33.02 -13.49 9.26
C ILE A 306 34.14 -13.22 8.24
N SER A 307 35.23 -12.56 8.67
CA SER A 307 36.38 -12.30 7.81
C SER A 307 37.02 -13.61 7.30
N SER A 308 37.18 -14.61 8.18
CA SER A 308 37.76 -15.91 7.78
C SER A 308 36.84 -16.70 6.85
N THR A 309 35.53 -16.71 7.06
CA THR A 309 34.59 -17.46 6.19
C THR A 309 34.48 -16.84 4.80
N PHE A 310 34.54 -15.51 4.66
CA PHE A 310 34.69 -14.87 3.34
C PHE A 310 36.01 -15.25 2.65
N ILE A 311 37.14 -15.21 3.36
CA ILE A 311 38.46 -15.57 2.80
C ILE A 311 38.48 -17.05 2.37
N PHE A 312 38.02 -17.97 3.22
CA PHE A 312 37.94 -19.39 2.88
C PHE A 312 36.93 -19.67 1.76
N SER A 313 35.79 -18.97 1.70
CA SER A 313 34.86 -19.05 0.56
C SER A 313 35.53 -18.63 -0.75
N GLY A 314 36.22 -17.49 -0.76
CA GLY A 314 36.96 -16.99 -1.93
C GLY A 314 38.05 -17.97 -2.38
N ILE A 315 38.82 -18.52 -1.44
CA ILE A 315 39.82 -19.57 -1.73
C ILE A 315 39.14 -20.81 -2.33
N LEU A 316 38.02 -21.28 -1.77
CA LEU A 316 37.32 -22.45 -2.31
C LEU A 316 36.69 -22.20 -3.69
N TRP A 317 36.18 -20.99 -3.97
CA TRP A 317 35.76 -20.61 -5.33
C TRP A 317 36.92 -20.62 -6.33
N ILE A 318 38.09 -20.11 -5.95
CA ILE A 318 39.31 -20.16 -6.77
C ILE A 318 39.75 -21.62 -6.99
N VAL A 319 39.75 -22.44 -5.93
CA VAL A 319 40.05 -23.88 -6.03
C VAL A 319 39.09 -24.58 -6.98
N PHE A 320 37.78 -24.37 -6.84
CA PHE A 320 36.75 -24.94 -7.71
C PHE A 320 37.00 -24.57 -9.19
N ILE A 321 37.14 -23.28 -9.48
CA ILE A 321 37.39 -22.77 -10.84
C ILE A 321 38.68 -23.34 -11.44
N VAL A 322 39.79 -23.33 -10.70
CA VAL A 322 41.09 -23.83 -11.17
C VAL A 322 41.08 -25.36 -11.32
N TRP A 323 40.35 -26.08 -10.47
CA TRP A 323 40.21 -27.53 -10.51
C TRP A 323 39.37 -28.00 -11.69
N GLU A 324 38.19 -27.42 -11.91
CA GLU A 324 37.33 -27.75 -13.06
C GLU A 324 38.02 -27.42 -14.40
N ILE A 325 38.68 -26.26 -14.50
CA ILE A 325 39.51 -25.92 -15.68
C ILE A 325 40.66 -26.92 -15.87
N ARG A 326 41.19 -27.52 -14.79
CA ARG A 326 42.25 -28.54 -14.85
C ARG A 326 41.72 -29.91 -15.25
N LEU A 327 40.50 -30.28 -14.83
CA LEU A 327 39.79 -31.48 -15.29
C LEU A 327 39.49 -31.38 -16.79
N GLU A 328 38.81 -30.31 -17.24
CA GLU A 328 38.46 -30.08 -18.65
C GLU A 328 39.70 -30.15 -19.58
N ARG A 329 40.85 -29.64 -19.12
CA ARG A 329 42.10 -29.63 -19.91
C ARG A 329 42.91 -30.94 -19.87
N LYS A 330 42.67 -31.86 -18.92
CA LYS A 330 43.49 -33.09 -18.77
C LYS A 330 42.66 -34.36 -18.95
N LYS A 331 42.57 -34.81 -20.20
CA LYS A 331 41.94 -36.08 -20.63
C LYS A 331 42.40 -37.36 -19.91
N ASN A 332 43.50 -37.33 -19.15
CA ASN A 332 44.04 -38.49 -18.43
C ASN A 332 43.59 -38.57 -16.95
N MET A 333 42.66 -37.71 -16.51
CA MET A 333 42.07 -37.82 -15.16
C MET A 333 40.73 -38.59 -15.23
N PRO A 334 40.51 -39.58 -14.34
CA PRO A 334 39.29 -40.42 -14.37
C PRO A 334 38.06 -39.74 -13.75
N GLN A 335 38.23 -38.66 -13.00
CA GLN A 335 37.14 -37.87 -12.45
C GLN A 335 36.40 -37.13 -13.57
N GLU A 336 35.08 -37.11 -13.50
CA GLU A 336 34.26 -36.30 -14.41
C GLU A 336 33.92 -34.94 -13.77
N PRO A 337 34.08 -33.82 -14.50
CA PRO A 337 33.80 -32.48 -13.97
C PRO A 337 32.33 -32.30 -13.59
N ILE A 338 32.06 -31.48 -12.58
CA ILE A 338 30.69 -31.17 -12.12
C ILE A 338 30.12 -30.05 -12.98
N PHE A 339 30.90 -29.00 -13.22
CA PHE A 339 30.54 -27.90 -14.11
C PHE A 339 31.58 -27.68 -15.21
N ILE A 340 31.13 -27.72 -16.46
CA ILE A 340 31.99 -27.57 -17.64
C ILE A 340 32.30 -26.08 -17.85
N MET A 341 33.40 -25.62 -17.25
CA MET A 341 33.83 -24.21 -17.29
C MET A 341 33.97 -23.63 -18.70
N GLY A 342 34.29 -24.46 -19.70
CA GLY A 342 34.29 -24.11 -21.11
C GLY A 342 32.98 -23.54 -21.65
N LEU A 343 31.83 -23.86 -21.03
CA LEU A 343 30.52 -23.30 -21.40
C LEU A 343 30.44 -21.78 -21.14
N MET A 344 31.18 -21.27 -20.14
CA MET A 344 31.23 -19.83 -19.83
C MET A 344 32.02 -19.00 -20.87
N LYS A 345 32.60 -19.65 -21.90
CA LYS A 345 33.19 -18.96 -23.07
C LYS A 345 32.12 -18.56 -24.09
N ASP A 346 30.97 -19.23 -24.11
CA ASP A 346 29.85 -18.83 -24.96
C ASP A 346 29.14 -17.63 -24.32
N ARG A 347 28.99 -16.55 -25.10
CA ARG A 347 28.38 -15.30 -24.63
C ARG A 347 26.94 -15.48 -24.18
N GLN A 348 26.15 -16.30 -24.90
CA GLN A 348 24.75 -16.51 -24.57
C GLN A 348 24.64 -17.33 -23.28
N LEU A 349 25.36 -18.45 -23.17
CA LEU A 349 25.36 -19.25 -21.94
C LEU A 349 25.86 -18.47 -20.73
N ALA A 350 26.97 -17.73 -20.84
CA ALA A 350 27.46 -16.88 -19.74
C ALA A 350 26.44 -15.81 -19.34
N SER A 351 25.86 -15.10 -20.31
CA SER A 351 24.80 -14.10 -20.09
C SER A 351 23.56 -14.72 -19.43
N MET A 352 23.14 -15.92 -19.84
CA MET A 352 22.04 -16.65 -19.22
C MET A 352 22.33 -16.99 -17.76
N MET A 353 23.55 -17.42 -17.40
CA MET A 353 23.93 -17.73 -16.02
C MET A 353 23.93 -16.47 -15.13
N PHE A 354 24.49 -15.35 -15.61
CA PHE A 354 24.43 -14.08 -14.86
C PHE A 354 23.00 -13.54 -14.74
N MET A 355 22.19 -13.64 -15.80
CA MET A 355 20.79 -13.23 -15.77
C MET A 355 19.98 -14.12 -14.81
N THR A 356 20.13 -15.45 -14.84
CA THR A 356 19.41 -16.33 -13.91
C THR A 356 19.83 -16.12 -12.46
N PHE A 357 21.10 -15.81 -12.18
CA PHE A 357 21.56 -15.42 -10.84
C PHE A 357 20.76 -14.20 -10.33
N PHE A 358 20.78 -13.10 -11.09
CA PHE A 358 20.17 -11.84 -10.68
C PHE A 358 18.63 -11.85 -10.75
N ILE A 359 18.00 -12.68 -11.58
CA ILE A 359 16.54 -12.83 -11.61
C ILE A 359 16.01 -13.70 -10.45
N GLY A 360 16.88 -14.56 -9.91
CA GLY A 360 16.62 -15.37 -8.71
C GLY A 360 16.59 -14.55 -7.42
N PHE A 361 17.42 -13.48 -7.34
CA PHE A 361 17.49 -12.56 -6.21
C PHE A 361 16.11 -12.08 -5.72
N PRO A 362 15.33 -11.33 -6.53
CA PRO A 362 14.01 -10.86 -6.11
C PRO A 362 13.04 -12.02 -5.87
N PHE A 363 12.90 -12.96 -6.81
CA PHE A 363 11.81 -13.94 -6.75
C PHE A 363 11.86 -14.83 -5.51
N VAL A 364 13.01 -15.44 -5.19
CA VAL A 364 13.11 -16.32 -4.02
C VAL A 364 12.90 -15.53 -2.73
N THR A 365 13.48 -14.33 -2.63
CA THR A 365 13.36 -13.50 -1.42
C THR A 365 11.94 -13.01 -1.19
N ILE A 366 11.26 -12.58 -2.26
CA ILE A 366 9.97 -11.90 -2.17
C ILE A 366 8.82 -12.87 -1.79
N LEU A 367 8.96 -14.16 -2.13
CA LEU A 367 8.10 -15.24 -1.62
C LEU A 367 8.09 -15.35 -0.08
N PHE A 368 9.12 -14.84 0.61
CA PHE A 368 9.20 -14.80 2.07
C PHE A 368 8.93 -13.39 2.62
N ILE A 369 9.39 -12.33 1.95
CA ILE A 369 9.17 -10.94 2.37
C ILE A 369 7.69 -10.59 2.42
N ILE A 370 6.89 -10.91 1.40
CA ILE A 370 5.47 -10.50 1.37
C ILE A 370 4.68 -11.17 2.51
N PRO A 371 4.73 -12.50 2.71
CA PRO A 371 4.09 -13.14 3.86
C PRO A 371 4.59 -12.63 5.22
N GLN A 372 5.91 -12.47 5.40
CA GLN A 372 6.46 -11.95 6.67
C GLN A 372 6.04 -10.50 6.93
N ARG A 373 5.97 -9.65 5.89
CA ARG A 373 5.45 -8.28 6.00
C ARG A 373 3.96 -8.27 6.37
N ALA A 374 3.17 -9.14 5.75
CA ALA A 374 1.73 -9.22 6.03
C ALA A 374 1.46 -9.58 7.50
N GLN A 375 2.25 -10.47 8.10
CA GLN A 375 2.12 -10.85 9.51
C GLN A 375 2.75 -9.79 10.44
N ALA A 376 3.97 -9.34 10.18
CA ALA A 376 4.74 -8.47 11.09
C ALA A 376 4.40 -6.97 11.03
N VAL A 377 3.79 -6.48 9.94
CA VAL A 377 3.38 -5.07 9.81
C VAL A 377 1.86 -4.92 9.94
N TYR A 378 1.10 -5.70 9.17
CA TYR A 378 -0.37 -5.60 9.13
C TYR A 378 -1.08 -6.49 10.16
N GLY A 379 -0.35 -7.26 10.97
CA GLY A 379 -0.92 -8.14 12.00
C GLY A 379 -1.79 -9.29 11.47
N LEU A 380 -1.73 -9.57 10.17
CA LEU A 380 -2.61 -10.53 9.51
C LEU A 380 -2.25 -11.97 9.89
N ASN A 381 -3.25 -12.84 10.01
CA ASN A 381 -3.01 -14.25 10.35
C ASN A 381 -2.33 -15.02 9.18
N PRO A 382 -1.73 -16.21 9.42
CA PRO A 382 -1.03 -16.97 8.37
C PRO A 382 -1.86 -17.30 7.12
N VAL A 383 -3.19 -17.39 7.21
CA VAL A 383 -4.07 -17.59 6.04
C VAL A 383 -4.22 -16.28 5.25
N GLN A 384 -4.51 -15.15 5.90
CA GLN A 384 -4.55 -13.84 5.24
C GLN A 384 -3.18 -13.48 4.61
N SER A 385 -2.09 -13.79 5.33
CA SER A 385 -0.71 -13.70 4.85
C SER A 385 -0.48 -14.59 3.62
N SER A 386 -1.08 -15.78 3.53
CA SER A 386 -1.00 -16.63 2.33
C SER A 386 -1.74 -16.08 1.11
N LEU A 387 -2.81 -15.30 1.32
CA LEU A 387 -3.52 -14.61 0.25
C LEU A 387 -2.75 -13.39 -0.27
N SER A 388 -1.92 -12.76 0.57
CA SER A 388 -1.14 -11.57 0.18
C SER A 388 -0.29 -11.82 -1.07
N VAL A 389 0.53 -12.88 -1.04
CA VAL A 389 1.48 -13.28 -2.10
C VAL A 389 0.83 -13.97 -3.31
N LEU A 390 -0.51 -14.12 -3.33
CA LEU A 390 -1.21 -14.91 -4.34
C LEU A 390 -1.11 -14.33 -5.77
N PRO A 391 -1.12 -13.01 -6.04
CA PRO A 391 -1.01 -12.51 -7.41
C PRO A 391 0.31 -12.90 -8.09
N LEU A 392 1.44 -12.79 -7.38
CA LEU A 392 2.76 -13.25 -7.85
C LEU A 392 2.74 -14.73 -8.27
N LEU A 393 2.04 -15.56 -7.48
CA LEU A 393 1.95 -17.00 -7.67
C LEU A 393 0.95 -17.42 -8.77
N LEU A 394 -0.05 -16.60 -9.07
CA LEU A 394 -0.99 -16.83 -10.18
C LEU A 394 -0.45 -16.29 -11.52
N THR A 395 0.17 -15.12 -11.54
CA THR A 395 0.63 -14.52 -12.81
C THR A 395 1.92 -15.16 -13.33
N SER A 396 2.81 -15.68 -12.48
CA SER A 396 4.07 -16.28 -12.96
C SER A 396 3.90 -17.61 -13.71
N PRO A 397 3.00 -18.54 -13.35
CA PRO A 397 2.66 -19.69 -14.20
C PRO A 397 1.87 -19.31 -15.46
N PHE A 398 0.99 -18.30 -15.38
CA PHE A 398 0.23 -17.81 -16.53
C PHE A 398 1.16 -17.20 -17.59
N ALA A 399 2.11 -16.36 -17.15
CA ALA A 399 3.16 -15.81 -17.99
C ALA A 399 4.13 -16.87 -18.53
N THR A 400 4.42 -17.92 -17.75
CA THR A 400 5.16 -19.11 -18.21
C THR A 400 4.44 -19.79 -19.39
N ALA A 401 3.12 -19.97 -19.30
CA ALA A 401 2.32 -20.57 -20.38
C ALA A 401 2.27 -19.67 -21.63
N ILE A 402 2.12 -18.35 -21.44
CA ILE A 402 2.18 -17.35 -22.54
C ILE A 402 3.54 -17.39 -23.24
N SER A 403 4.65 -17.40 -22.50
CA SER A 403 6.00 -17.57 -23.05
C SER A 403 6.12 -18.84 -23.90
N GLY A 404 5.59 -19.96 -23.42
CA GLY A 404 5.52 -21.21 -24.18
C GLY A 404 4.81 -21.02 -25.53
N VAL A 405 3.58 -20.50 -25.52
CA VAL A 405 2.78 -20.27 -26.73
C VAL A 405 3.45 -19.27 -27.69
N LEU A 406 4.05 -18.20 -27.19
CA LEU A 406 4.74 -17.21 -28.01
C LEU A 406 5.99 -17.79 -28.69
N THR A 407 6.77 -18.62 -27.98
CA THR A 407 7.97 -19.27 -28.55
C THR A 407 7.62 -20.43 -29.50
N SER A 408 6.60 -21.25 -29.21
CA SER A 408 6.23 -22.39 -30.05
C SER A 408 5.35 -22.02 -31.24
N ASN A 409 4.26 -21.29 -31.01
CA ASN A 409 3.22 -21.08 -32.02
C ASN A 409 3.55 -19.86 -32.87
N TYR A 410 3.83 -18.73 -32.22
CA TYR A 410 4.16 -17.46 -32.88
C TYR A 410 5.64 -17.32 -33.26
N ASN A 411 6.50 -18.26 -32.84
CA ASN A 411 7.95 -18.28 -33.14
C ASN A 411 8.71 -17.03 -32.67
N VAL A 412 8.24 -16.37 -31.61
CA VAL A 412 8.91 -15.21 -31.01
C VAL A 412 10.29 -15.64 -30.48
N PRO A 413 11.39 -14.92 -30.78
CA PRO A 413 12.71 -15.32 -30.30
C PRO A 413 12.82 -15.26 -28.77
N PRO A 414 13.27 -16.34 -28.10
CA PRO A 414 13.40 -16.41 -26.64
C PRO A 414 14.15 -15.23 -25.99
N ALA A 415 15.22 -14.74 -26.62
CA ALA A 415 16.00 -13.62 -26.10
C ALA A 415 15.17 -12.34 -25.86
N TYR A 416 14.14 -12.09 -26.67
CA TYR A 416 13.28 -10.90 -26.53
C TYR A 416 12.29 -11.04 -25.36
N LEU A 417 11.72 -12.23 -25.15
CA LEU A 417 10.79 -12.46 -24.02
C LEU A 417 11.53 -12.49 -22.67
N ILE A 418 12.79 -12.93 -22.64
CA ILE A 418 13.66 -12.79 -21.44
C ILE A 418 13.90 -11.30 -21.14
N LEU A 419 14.19 -10.49 -22.16
CA LEU A 419 14.43 -9.06 -21.98
C LEU A 419 13.16 -8.34 -21.49
N ILE A 420 12.01 -8.59 -22.12
CA ILE A 420 10.70 -8.05 -21.73
C ILE A 420 10.35 -8.49 -20.30
N GLY A 421 10.53 -9.77 -19.96
CA GLY A 421 10.30 -10.27 -18.60
C GLY A 421 11.18 -9.59 -17.56
N SER A 422 12.46 -9.36 -17.89
CA SER A 422 13.40 -8.64 -17.02
C SER A 422 13.00 -7.18 -16.77
N VAL A 423 12.50 -6.48 -17.80
CA VAL A 423 11.97 -5.11 -17.66
C VAL A 423 10.71 -5.08 -16.79
N ILE A 424 9.75 -5.97 -17.07
CA ILE A 424 8.48 -6.05 -16.31
C ILE A 424 8.76 -6.39 -14.84
N GLN A 425 9.70 -7.29 -14.57
CA GLN A 425 10.08 -7.66 -13.21
C GLN A 425 10.78 -6.51 -12.47
N LEU A 426 11.68 -5.78 -13.15
CA LEU A 426 12.30 -4.56 -12.60
C LEU A 426 11.25 -3.50 -12.24
N ILE A 427 10.22 -3.33 -13.08
CA ILE A 427 9.10 -2.41 -12.81
C ILE A 427 8.31 -2.88 -11.59
N GLY A 428 7.86 -4.14 -11.51
CA GLY A 428 7.08 -4.64 -10.37
C GLY A 428 7.83 -4.56 -9.03
N VAL A 429 9.10 -4.96 -9.01
CA VAL A 429 9.95 -4.87 -7.81
C VAL A 429 10.29 -3.41 -7.46
N GLY A 430 10.47 -2.54 -8.45
CA GLY A 430 10.68 -1.10 -8.25
C GLY A 430 9.45 -0.39 -7.67
N LEU A 431 8.24 -0.70 -8.18
CA LEU A 431 6.98 -0.18 -7.65
C LEU A 431 6.74 -0.62 -6.20
N SER A 432 7.22 -1.80 -5.79
CA SER A 432 7.13 -2.27 -4.39
C SER A 432 7.85 -1.35 -3.38
N ILE A 433 8.72 -0.42 -3.82
CA ILE A 433 9.32 0.61 -2.96
C ILE A 433 8.30 1.69 -2.52
N SER A 434 7.22 1.91 -3.28
CA SER A 434 6.18 2.90 -2.96
C SER A 434 5.11 2.40 -2.00
N ILE A 435 5.11 1.11 -1.63
CA ILE A 435 4.20 0.55 -0.63
C ILE A 435 4.36 1.35 0.69
N PRO A 436 3.26 1.88 1.27
CA PRO A 436 3.34 2.71 2.47
C PRO A 436 4.08 2.06 3.65
N LEU A 437 4.84 2.87 4.40
CA LEU A 437 5.51 2.42 5.63
C LEU A 437 4.56 2.31 6.85
N THR A 438 3.35 2.83 6.72
CA THR A 438 2.36 2.99 7.79
C THR A 438 0.97 2.80 7.18
N GLY A 439 0.13 1.98 7.81
CA GLY A 439 -1.22 1.61 7.38
C GLY A 439 -1.49 0.15 7.71
N ASP A 440 -2.70 -0.17 8.16
CA ASP A 440 -3.02 -1.44 8.83
C ASP A 440 -3.58 -2.52 7.89
N HIS A 441 -3.58 -2.27 6.58
CA HIS A 441 -4.06 -3.21 5.56
C HIS A 441 -3.15 -3.26 4.33
N ILE A 442 -3.29 -4.32 3.53
CA ILE A 442 -2.60 -4.45 2.23
C ILE A 442 -3.30 -3.55 1.21
N SER A 443 -2.62 -2.52 0.72
CA SER A 443 -3.15 -1.61 -0.30
C SER A 443 -3.39 -2.33 -1.63
N ALA A 444 -4.46 -1.98 -2.34
CA ALA A 444 -4.80 -2.54 -3.67
C ALA A 444 -3.63 -2.45 -4.68
N SER A 445 -2.83 -1.38 -4.59
CA SER A 445 -1.62 -1.19 -5.40
C SER A 445 -0.55 -2.28 -5.18
N GLN A 446 -0.39 -2.80 -3.96
CA GLN A 446 0.58 -3.88 -3.67
C GLN A 446 0.24 -5.13 -4.49
N TYR A 447 -1.01 -5.59 -4.48
CA TYR A 447 -1.45 -6.75 -5.28
C TYR A 447 -1.18 -6.54 -6.78
N GLY A 448 -1.32 -5.30 -7.29
CA GLY A 448 -0.97 -4.94 -8.66
C GLY A 448 0.54 -5.04 -8.95
N PHE A 449 1.39 -4.54 -8.03
CA PHE A 449 2.86 -4.63 -8.17
C PHE A 449 3.34 -6.09 -8.15
N GLU A 450 2.73 -6.92 -7.32
CA GLU A 450 2.99 -8.35 -7.24
C GLU A 450 2.58 -9.10 -8.51
N ALA A 451 1.41 -8.78 -9.06
CA ALA A 451 0.94 -9.31 -10.34
C ALA A 451 1.93 -8.99 -11.47
N VAL A 452 2.39 -7.74 -11.56
CA VAL A 452 3.39 -7.28 -12.55
C VAL A 452 4.72 -8.03 -12.38
N MET A 453 5.27 -8.09 -11.16
CA MET A 453 6.49 -8.83 -10.85
C MET A 453 6.39 -10.31 -11.29
N GLY A 454 5.27 -10.96 -11.01
CA GLY A 454 5.04 -12.36 -11.40
C GLY A 454 4.98 -12.56 -12.91
N VAL A 455 4.36 -11.64 -13.67
CA VAL A 455 4.40 -11.70 -15.15
C VAL A 455 5.85 -11.62 -15.65
N GLY A 456 6.65 -10.69 -15.11
CA GLY A 456 8.03 -10.51 -15.52
C GLY A 456 8.89 -11.75 -15.28
N PHE A 457 8.83 -12.29 -14.06
CA PHE A 457 9.55 -13.52 -13.69
C PHE A 457 9.09 -14.73 -14.50
N GLY A 458 7.79 -14.90 -14.68
CA GLY A 458 7.20 -16.02 -15.42
C GLY A 458 7.63 -16.02 -16.88
N LEU A 459 7.60 -14.86 -17.56
CA LEU A 459 8.10 -14.71 -18.93
C LEU A 459 9.58 -15.08 -19.04
N ALA A 460 10.42 -14.62 -18.11
CA ALA A 460 11.86 -14.80 -18.21
C ALA A 460 12.33 -16.22 -17.83
N LEU A 461 11.82 -16.80 -16.74
CA LEU A 461 12.24 -18.12 -16.23
C LEU A 461 11.97 -19.24 -17.24
N SER A 462 10.74 -19.34 -17.75
CA SER A 462 10.37 -20.38 -18.71
C SER A 462 11.18 -20.27 -20.01
N THR A 463 11.38 -19.04 -20.45
CA THR A 463 12.07 -18.75 -21.71
C THR A 463 13.57 -19.02 -21.64
N VAL A 464 14.25 -18.71 -20.52
CA VAL A 464 15.69 -19.02 -20.39
C VAL A 464 15.95 -20.53 -20.30
N LEU A 465 15.08 -21.28 -19.62
CA LEU A 465 15.17 -22.75 -19.62
C LEU A 465 14.93 -23.33 -21.01
N THR A 466 13.98 -22.77 -21.78
CA THR A 466 13.74 -23.15 -23.18
C THR A 466 14.96 -22.83 -24.07
N LEU A 467 15.51 -21.62 -23.96
CA LEU A 467 16.70 -21.20 -24.73
C LEU A 467 17.90 -22.10 -24.45
N GLY A 468 18.12 -22.51 -23.20
CA GLY A 468 19.18 -23.44 -22.82
C GLY A 468 19.08 -24.81 -23.48
N GLN A 469 17.87 -25.31 -23.72
CA GLN A 469 17.66 -26.56 -24.44
C GLN A 469 17.86 -26.43 -25.97
N LEU A 470 17.76 -25.21 -26.52
CA LEU A 470 17.95 -24.95 -27.95
C LEU A 470 19.44 -24.77 -28.33
N ILE A 471 20.25 -24.16 -27.46
CA ILE A 471 21.65 -23.82 -27.78
C ILE A 471 22.69 -24.85 -27.30
N VAL A 472 22.29 -25.86 -26.52
CA VAL A 472 23.19 -26.84 -25.90
C VAL A 472 23.03 -28.24 -26.51
N SER A 473 24.15 -28.93 -26.72
CA SER A 473 24.16 -30.33 -27.14
C SER A 473 23.44 -31.25 -26.12
N LYS A 474 22.69 -32.26 -26.59
CA LYS A 474 21.93 -33.20 -25.74
C LYS A 474 22.68 -33.74 -24.51
N GLU A 475 23.96 -34.05 -24.68
CA GLU A 475 24.87 -34.57 -23.64
C GLU A 475 25.06 -33.58 -22.48
N ASN A 476 25.18 -32.29 -22.78
CA ASN A 476 25.41 -31.22 -21.81
C ASN A 476 24.10 -30.56 -21.31
N ALA A 477 22.96 -30.83 -21.95
CA ALA A 477 21.68 -30.19 -21.65
C ALA A 477 21.26 -30.39 -20.18
N GLY A 478 21.43 -31.60 -19.62
CA GLY A 478 21.13 -31.86 -18.22
C GLY A 478 22.00 -31.05 -17.24
N ILE A 479 23.28 -30.88 -17.57
CA ILE A 479 24.24 -30.10 -16.76
C ILE A 479 23.87 -28.62 -16.80
N VAL A 480 23.56 -28.06 -17.98
CA VAL A 480 23.16 -26.65 -18.13
C VAL A 480 21.81 -26.36 -17.46
N MET A 481 20.81 -27.23 -17.60
CA MET A 481 19.52 -27.07 -16.92
C MET A 481 19.65 -27.13 -15.39
N GLY A 482 20.50 -28.02 -14.89
CA GLY A 482 20.89 -28.07 -13.48
C GLY A 482 21.58 -26.77 -13.04
N ALA A 483 22.56 -26.30 -13.80
CA ALA A 483 23.35 -25.10 -13.48
C ALA A 483 22.53 -23.80 -13.52
N LEU A 484 21.68 -23.59 -14.54
CA LEU A 484 20.77 -22.44 -14.61
C LEU A 484 19.83 -22.40 -13.39
N THR A 485 19.35 -23.56 -12.95
CA THR A 485 18.53 -23.68 -11.73
C THR A 485 19.37 -23.39 -10.48
N GLN A 486 20.53 -24.04 -10.34
CA GLN A 486 21.41 -23.91 -9.18
C GLN A 486 21.85 -22.45 -8.98
N ILE A 487 22.26 -21.77 -10.04
CA ILE A 487 22.73 -20.39 -10.00
C ILE A 487 21.55 -19.43 -9.70
N ARG A 488 20.34 -19.68 -10.22
CA ARG A 488 19.13 -18.94 -9.84
C ARG A 488 18.81 -19.06 -8.35
N VAL A 489 18.79 -20.28 -7.82
CA VAL A 489 18.45 -20.52 -6.41
C VAL A 489 19.59 -20.02 -5.50
N LEU A 490 20.85 -20.12 -5.92
CA LEU A 490 22.00 -19.52 -5.22
C LEU A 490 21.88 -18.00 -5.11
N GLY A 491 21.56 -17.31 -6.22
CA GLY A 491 21.29 -15.87 -6.20
C GLY A 491 20.15 -15.52 -5.24
N GLY A 492 19.05 -16.27 -5.29
CA GLY A 492 17.93 -16.13 -4.35
C GLY A 492 18.28 -16.40 -2.87
N THR A 493 19.19 -17.34 -2.61
CA THR A 493 19.63 -17.67 -1.23
C THR A 493 20.55 -16.57 -0.68
N ILE A 494 21.46 -16.06 -1.51
CA ILE A 494 22.32 -14.91 -1.19
C ILE A 494 21.48 -13.65 -0.96
N ALA A 495 20.46 -13.42 -1.77
CA ALA A 495 19.51 -12.32 -1.62
C ALA A 495 18.74 -12.41 -0.31
N LEU A 496 18.24 -13.60 0.06
CA LEU A 496 17.55 -13.83 1.33
C LEU A 496 18.47 -13.58 2.52
N ALA A 497 19.72 -14.05 2.49
CA ALA A 497 20.70 -13.79 3.55
C ALA A 497 21.03 -12.29 3.70
N ILE A 498 21.23 -11.57 2.58
CA ILE A 498 21.44 -10.11 2.60
C ILE A 498 20.23 -9.39 3.16
N CYS A 499 19.02 -9.75 2.70
CA CYS A 499 17.77 -9.12 3.16
C CYS A 499 17.48 -9.44 4.64
N SER A 500 17.77 -10.66 5.09
CA SER A 500 17.71 -11.10 6.49
C SER A 500 18.61 -10.23 7.37
N ALA A 501 19.90 -10.13 7.02
CA ALA A 501 20.85 -9.29 7.76
C ALA A 501 20.46 -7.82 7.76
N VAL A 502 20.01 -7.26 6.63
CA VAL A 502 19.53 -5.87 6.53
C VAL A 502 18.33 -5.63 7.46
N LEU A 503 17.29 -6.46 7.40
CA LEU A 503 16.11 -6.32 8.28
C LEU A 503 16.49 -6.46 9.75
N SER A 504 17.37 -7.39 10.13
CA SER A 504 17.81 -7.53 11.52
C SER A 504 18.64 -6.34 12.01
N ASN A 505 19.47 -5.73 11.15
CA ASN A 505 20.21 -4.51 11.47
C ASN A 505 19.27 -3.30 11.57
N ASP A 506 18.35 -3.13 10.62
CA ASP A 506 17.36 -2.04 10.59
C ASP A 506 16.40 -2.13 11.79
N LEU A 507 16.01 -3.34 12.22
CA LEU A 507 15.26 -3.56 13.46
C LEU A 507 16.09 -3.20 14.70
N ARG A 508 17.31 -3.69 14.83
CA ARG A 508 18.17 -3.38 15.99
C ARG A 508 18.47 -1.88 16.10
N ALA A 509 18.61 -1.18 14.98
CA ALA A 509 18.77 0.28 14.94
C ALA A 509 17.45 1.00 15.27
N GLY A 510 16.33 0.59 14.66
CA GLY A 510 15.01 1.21 14.86
C GLY A 510 14.37 0.98 16.22
N LEU A 511 14.78 -0.06 16.94
CA LEU A 511 14.31 -0.37 18.30
C LEU A 511 15.27 0.13 19.41
N ALA A 512 16.45 0.63 19.05
CA ALA A 512 17.45 1.11 20.00
C ALA A 512 16.92 2.29 20.83
N GLY A 513 16.78 2.09 22.14
CA GLY A 513 16.29 3.12 23.08
C GLY A 513 14.77 3.19 23.25
N LEU A 514 13.97 2.46 22.46
CA LEU A 514 12.51 2.36 22.64
C LEU A 514 12.11 1.19 23.57
N ILE A 515 12.97 0.18 23.67
CA ILE A 515 12.74 -1.11 24.33
C ILE A 515 14.01 -1.45 25.13
N LYS A 516 13.87 -2.00 26.35
CA LYS A 516 15.03 -2.45 27.15
C LYS A 516 15.69 -3.67 26.50
N PRO A 517 17.01 -3.90 26.66
CA PRO A 517 17.68 -5.08 26.09
C PRO A 517 16.99 -6.42 26.41
N ASP A 518 16.44 -6.54 27.62
CA ASP A 518 15.74 -7.75 28.08
C ASP A 518 14.35 -7.92 27.44
N GLU A 519 13.61 -6.82 27.24
CA GLU A 519 12.33 -6.78 26.51
C GLU A 519 12.54 -7.02 25.00
N LEU A 520 13.70 -6.60 24.46
CA LEU A 520 14.08 -6.77 23.05
C LEU A 520 14.31 -8.25 22.72
N GLY A 521 14.75 -9.04 23.69
CA GLY A 521 14.77 -10.51 23.61
C GLY A 521 13.37 -11.12 23.50
N GLN A 522 12.40 -10.62 24.27
CA GLN A 522 11.02 -11.13 24.26
C GLN A 522 10.26 -10.79 22.96
N ILE A 523 10.44 -9.58 22.45
CA ILE A 523 9.85 -9.12 21.18
C ILE A 523 10.52 -9.80 19.97
N ALA A 524 11.77 -10.25 20.12
CA ALA A 524 12.36 -11.21 19.20
C ALA A 524 11.69 -12.59 19.35
N GLU A 525 11.65 -13.18 20.55
CA GLU A 525 11.19 -14.55 20.79
C GLU A 525 9.79 -14.89 20.24
N SER A 526 8.85 -13.95 20.23
CA SER A 526 7.59 -14.11 19.47
C SER A 526 7.07 -12.82 18.87
N LEU A 527 6.70 -12.84 17.58
CA LEU A 527 6.03 -11.72 16.92
C LEU A 527 4.60 -11.49 17.41
N SER A 528 3.97 -12.48 18.06
CA SER A 528 2.65 -12.29 18.69
C SER A 528 2.70 -11.23 19.79
N SER A 529 3.83 -11.13 20.50
CA SER A 529 4.03 -10.19 21.63
C SER A 529 3.92 -8.73 21.23
N ILE A 530 4.07 -8.39 19.94
CA ILE A 530 3.86 -7.03 19.41
C ILE A 530 2.44 -6.54 19.71
N ASN A 531 1.46 -7.44 19.81
CA ASN A 531 0.07 -7.11 20.14
C ASN A 531 -0.18 -7.01 21.66
N ASP A 532 0.76 -7.51 22.49
CA ASP A 532 0.74 -7.39 23.95
C ASP A 532 1.49 -6.13 24.42
N LEU A 533 2.14 -5.40 23.50
CA LEU A 533 2.80 -4.11 23.77
C LEU A 533 1.79 -2.95 23.83
N ASP A 534 2.20 -1.89 24.54
CA ASP A 534 1.61 -0.55 24.41
C ASP A 534 1.48 -0.15 22.92
N PRO A 535 0.35 0.41 22.47
CA PRO A 535 0.12 0.77 21.07
C PRO A 535 1.20 1.64 20.42
N GLN A 536 1.85 2.56 21.16
CA GLN A 536 2.97 3.35 20.61
C GLN A 536 4.20 2.49 20.36
N ARG A 537 4.49 1.53 21.26
CA ARG A 537 5.60 0.57 21.08
C ARG A 537 5.29 -0.41 19.94
N ALA A 538 4.07 -0.93 19.89
CA ALA A 538 3.60 -1.80 18.81
C ALA A 538 3.71 -1.12 17.43
N ALA A 539 3.25 0.13 17.31
CA ALA A 539 3.36 0.92 16.09
C ALA A 539 4.82 1.21 15.70
N ALA A 540 5.69 1.54 16.65
CA ALA A 540 7.11 1.75 16.40
C ALA A 540 7.82 0.46 15.91
N VAL A 541 7.49 -0.70 16.50
CA VAL A 541 8.00 -2.00 16.04
C VAL A 541 7.52 -2.32 14.62
N ARG A 542 6.21 -2.17 14.34
CA ARG A 542 5.64 -2.35 13.00
C ARG A 542 6.27 -1.41 11.96
N LEU A 543 6.58 -0.16 12.34
CA LEU A 543 7.29 0.80 11.48
C LEU A 543 8.75 0.40 11.22
N ALA A 544 9.48 -0.11 12.21
CA ALA A 544 10.84 -0.62 12.03
C ALA A 544 10.85 -1.82 11.05
N PHE A 545 9.91 -2.76 11.21
CA PHE A 545 9.67 -3.83 10.24
C PHE A 545 9.37 -3.27 8.83
N ALA A 546 8.38 -2.38 8.71
CA ALA A 546 7.97 -1.81 7.43
C ALA A 546 9.11 -1.09 6.70
N THR A 547 9.98 -0.41 7.45
CA THR A 547 11.17 0.29 6.95
C THR A 547 12.23 -0.69 6.44
N GLY A 548 12.54 -1.73 7.21
CA GLY A 548 13.42 -2.82 6.76
C GLY A 548 12.90 -3.52 5.50
N TYR A 549 11.60 -3.81 5.41
CA TYR A 549 10.99 -4.36 4.19
C TYR A 549 11.15 -3.41 2.97
N LYS A 550 10.98 -2.09 3.15
CA LYS A 550 11.23 -1.11 2.07
C LYS A 550 12.71 -1.08 1.66
N ARG A 551 13.63 -1.22 2.62
CA ARG A 551 15.08 -1.29 2.36
C ARG A 551 15.47 -2.55 1.59
N GLN A 552 14.86 -3.68 1.91
CA GLN A 552 15.00 -4.92 1.12
C GLN A 552 14.50 -4.74 -0.31
N PHE A 553 13.31 -4.15 -0.54
CA PHE A 553 12.82 -3.89 -1.91
C PHE A 553 13.78 -3.01 -2.73
N GLN A 554 14.35 -1.95 -2.15
CA GLN A 554 15.37 -1.12 -2.81
C GLN A 554 16.58 -1.94 -3.30
N ILE A 555 17.07 -2.87 -2.47
CA ILE A 555 18.19 -3.76 -2.81
C ILE A 555 17.79 -4.69 -3.97
N LEU A 556 16.59 -5.27 -3.91
CA LEU A 556 16.08 -6.20 -4.92
C LEU A 556 15.77 -5.52 -6.27
N THR A 557 15.39 -4.24 -6.28
CA THR A 557 15.31 -3.43 -7.52
C THR A 557 16.69 -3.26 -8.16
N GLY A 558 17.73 -2.99 -7.35
CA GLY A 558 19.12 -2.91 -7.84
C GLY A 558 19.58 -4.20 -8.52
N PHE A 559 19.34 -5.36 -7.89
CA PHE A 559 19.65 -6.66 -8.49
C PHE A 559 18.77 -7.00 -9.71
N SER A 560 17.50 -6.56 -9.72
CA SER A 560 16.65 -6.67 -10.92
C SER A 560 17.19 -5.85 -12.10
N GLY A 561 17.82 -4.71 -11.82
CA GLY A 561 18.56 -3.92 -12.81
C GLY A 561 19.79 -4.66 -13.37
N LEU A 562 20.53 -5.37 -12.51
CA LEU A 562 21.63 -6.23 -12.94
C LEU A 562 21.15 -7.43 -13.78
N ALA A 563 19.96 -7.98 -13.49
CA ALA A 563 19.34 -9.01 -14.34
C ALA A 563 19.03 -8.46 -15.75
N LEU A 564 18.46 -7.25 -15.85
CA LEU A 564 18.21 -6.58 -17.12
C LEU A 564 19.50 -6.31 -17.90
N LEU A 565 20.55 -5.81 -17.23
CA LEU A 565 21.87 -5.62 -17.86
C LEU A 565 22.47 -6.93 -18.35
N ALA A 566 22.34 -8.02 -17.59
CA ALA A 566 22.76 -9.35 -18.04
C ALA A 566 21.94 -9.85 -19.24
N ALA A 567 20.62 -9.62 -19.25
CA ALA A 567 19.72 -10.00 -20.34
C ALA A 567 20.03 -9.29 -21.67
N LEU A 568 20.50 -8.04 -21.65
CA LEU A 568 20.96 -7.34 -22.86
C LEU A 568 22.10 -8.08 -23.58
N PHE A 569 22.95 -8.81 -22.86
CA PHE A 569 24.00 -9.64 -23.46
C PHE A 569 23.48 -10.92 -24.14
N LEU A 570 22.17 -11.21 -24.11
CA LEU A 570 21.54 -12.25 -24.95
C LEU A 570 21.25 -11.76 -26.38
N PHE A 571 21.27 -10.43 -26.62
CA PHE A 571 20.91 -9.87 -27.92
C PHE A 571 21.82 -10.38 -29.05
N SER A 572 21.23 -10.66 -30.21
CA SER A 572 21.90 -11.18 -31.41
C SER A 572 21.19 -10.65 -32.64
N ARG A 573 21.95 -10.28 -33.68
CA ARG A 573 21.37 -9.88 -34.99
C ARG A 573 20.54 -10.99 -35.63
N ASN A 574 20.98 -12.24 -35.42
CA ASN A 574 20.24 -13.45 -35.77
C ASN A 574 19.88 -14.17 -34.46
N PRO A 575 18.68 -13.96 -33.89
CA PRO A 575 18.27 -14.63 -32.67
C PRO A 575 17.74 -16.04 -32.97
N VAL A 576 18.05 -17.01 -32.10
CA VAL A 576 17.56 -18.40 -32.23
C VAL A 576 16.04 -18.42 -32.06
N THR A 577 15.33 -19.26 -32.82
CA THR A 577 13.88 -19.48 -32.69
C THR A 577 13.56 -20.97 -32.66
N VAL A 578 12.40 -21.35 -32.08
CA VAL A 578 12.02 -22.76 -31.91
C VAL A 578 11.89 -23.45 -33.27
N LYS A 579 11.20 -22.83 -34.25
CA LYS A 579 11.03 -23.40 -35.59
C LYS A 579 12.36 -23.40 -36.38
N GLY A 580 13.17 -22.35 -36.24
CA GLY A 580 14.50 -22.28 -36.87
C GLY A 580 15.53 -23.27 -36.30
N ALA A 581 15.29 -23.83 -35.12
CA ALA A 581 16.09 -24.93 -34.56
C ALA A 581 15.59 -26.32 -35.00
N THR A 582 14.38 -26.44 -35.57
CA THR A 582 13.80 -27.72 -36.02
C THR A 582 13.82 -27.91 -37.53
N SER A 583 13.82 -26.85 -38.35
CA SER A 583 14.01 -26.92 -39.80
C SER A 583 15.41 -26.46 -40.22
N LYS A 584 16.03 -27.19 -41.16
CA LYS A 584 17.38 -26.86 -41.68
C LYS A 584 17.41 -25.71 -42.70
N GLU A 585 16.26 -25.14 -43.04
CA GLU A 585 16.10 -24.30 -44.24
C GLU A 585 15.54 -22.89 -43.95
N ALA A 586 15.15 -22.58 -42.70
CA ALA A 586 14.55 -21.30 -42.32
C ALA A 586 15.55 -20.12 -42.18
N GLN A 587 16.53 -20.03 -43.08
CA GLN A 587 17.56 -18.97 -43.08
C GLN A 587 17.08 -17.72 -43.86
N GLY A 588 15.87 -17.23 -43.54
CA GLY A 588 15.22 -16.21 -44.37
C GLY A 588 13.90 -15.63 -43.83
N SER A 589 13.91 -15.05 -42.62
CA SER A 589 12.89 -14.06 -42.24
C SER A 589 13.50 -12.89 -41.47
N SER A 590 13.58 -11.73 -42.14
CA SER A 590 13.89 -10.46 -41.48
C SER A 590 12.70 -10.07 -40.60
N ILE A 591 12.88 -10.08 -39.28
CA ILE A 591 11.89 -9.50 -38.36
C ILE A 591 11.80 -8.00 -38.67
N ASP A 592 10.58 -7.51 -38.80
CA ASP A 592 10.27 -6.14 -39.21
C ASP A 592 11.02 -5.11 -38.35
N SER A 593 11.77 -4.23 -39.01
CA SER A 593 12.53 -3.14 -38.38
C SER A 593 11.67 -2.22 -37.51
N THR A 594 10.37 -2.13 -37.81
CA THR A 594 9.38 -1.32 -37.09
C THR A 594 9.21 -1.82 -35.65
N LEU A 595 9.12 -3.14 -35.43
CA LEU A 595 9.02 -3.72 -34.10
C LEU A 595 10.32 -3.54 -33.30
N CYS A 596 11.46 -3.62 -33.98
CA CYS A 596 12.77 -3.40 -33.37
C CYS A 596 12.92 -1.94 -32.89
N PHE A 597 12.50 -0.96 -33.71
CA PHE A 597 12.46 0.46 -33.33
C PHE A 597 11.51 0.71 -32.16
N PHE A 598 10.32 0.11 -32.17
CA PHE A 598 9.33 0.30 -31.11
C PHE A 598 9.84 -0.21 -29.75
N ILE A 599 10.44 -1.42 -29.72
CA ILE A 599 11.04 -2.00 -28.51
C ILE A 599 12.24 -1.16 -28.03
N MET A 600 13.12 -0.72 -28.93
CA MET A 600 14.29 0.08 -28.56
C MET A 600 13.90 1.47 -28.03
N ASN A 601 12.87 2.10 -28.60
CA ASN A 601 12.28 3.31 -28.06
C ASN A 601 11.64 3.08 -26.68
N LEU A 602 10.90 1.97 -26.48
CA LEU A 602 10.35 1.62 -25.16
C LEU A 602 11.45 1.45 -24.10
N ILE A 603 12.57 0.82 -24.46
CA ILE A 603 13.74 0.65 -23.58
C ILE A 603 14.38 2.02 -23.27
N ILE A 604 14.55 2.90 -24.26
CA ILE A 604 15.09 4.26 -24.05
C ILE A 604 14.16 5.09 -23.16
N LEU A 605 12.84 5.07 -23.39
CA LEU A 605 11.84 5.70 -22.53
C LEU A 605 11.85 5.12 -21.10
N SER A 606 11.97 3.80 -20.95
CA SER A 606 12.04 3.16 -19.63
C SER A 606 13.33 3.49 -18.87
N LEU A 607 14.47 3.58 -19.57
CA LEU A 607 15.75 3.97 -18.99
C LEU A 607 15.79 5.47 -18.67
N LEU A 608 15.14 6.32 -19.47
CA LEU A 608 14.94 7.74 -19.16
C LEU A 608 14.04 7.92 -17.94
N ALA A 609 12.93 7.17 -17.84
CA ALA A 609 12.04 7.17 -16.67
C ALA A 609 12.74 6.65 -15.41
N LEU A 610 13.63 5.64 -15.52
CA LEU A 610 14.50 5.24 -14.41
C LEU A 610 15.52 6.33 -14.06
N ALA A 611 16.12 7.01 -15.05
CA ALA A 611 17.12 8.05 -14.82
C ALA A 611 16.52 9.33 -14.19
N THR A 612 15.28 9.69 -14.53
CA THR A 612 14.54 10.78 -13.86
C THR A 612 14.05 10.33 -12.48
N GLY A 613 13.48 9.13 -12.35
CA GLY A 613 13.02 8.57 -11.08
C GLY A 613 14.13 8.44 -10.03
N VAL A 614 15.31 7.92 -10.41
CA VAL A 614 16.46 7.80 -9.51
C VAL A 614 17.06 9.17 -9.16
N ARG A 615 17.08 10.14 -10.09
CA ARG A 615 17.52 11.52 -9.78
C ARG A 615 16.54 12.28 -8.87
N SER A 616 15.24 11.99 -8.97
CA SER A 616 14.23 12.51 -8.04
C SER A 616 14.39 11.90 -6.65
N ALA A 617 14.39 10.56 -6.56
CA ALA A 617 14.55 9.84 -5.30
C ALA A 617 15.86 10.19 -4.55
N ALA A 618 16.97 10.39 -5.27
CA ALA A 618 18.25 10.75 -4.67
C ALA A 618 18.30 12.20 -4.13
N ARG A 619 17.48 13.13 -4.67
CA ARG A 619 17.37 14.51 -4.13
C ARG A 619 16.52 14.56 -2.87
N ASN A 620 15.43 13.79 -2.81
CA ASN A 620 14.50 13.89 -1.69
C ASN A 620 15.10 13.36 -0.37
N VAL A 621 16.09 12.47 -0.41
CA VAL A 621 16.80 12.00 0.80
C VAL A 621 17.68 13.09 1.43
N SER A 622 18.27 14.01 0.65
CA SER A 622 19.03 15.13 1.21
C SER A 622 18.17 16.30 1.68
N HIS A 623 16.84 16.21 1.54
CA HIS A 623 15.90 17.27 1.96
C HIS A 623 15.14 16.98 3.26
N SER A 624 15.08 15.74 3.76
CA SER A 624 14.34 15.43 5.00
C SER A 624 14.90 16.15 6.22
N ASP A 625 16.23 16.26 6.32
CA ASP A 625 16.88 17.01 7.42
C ASP A 625 16.54 18.52 7.34
N SER A 626 16.30 19.05 6.14
CA SER A 626 15.92 20.47 5.92
C SER A 626 14.44 20.78 6.19
N LEU A 627 13.61 19.78 6.51
CA LEU A 627 12.18 19.93 6.83
C LEU A 627 11.88 19.66 8.31
N SER A 628 12.92 19.53 9.14
CA SER A 628 12.82 19.33 10.58
C SER A 628 12.73 20.68 11.32
N VAL A 629 11.61 20.95 11.96
CA VAL A 629 11.37 22.19 12.71
C VAL A 629 11.33 21.88 14.21
N GLN A 630 12.15 22.56 15.00
CA GLN A 630 12.12 22.47 16.46
C GLN A 630 11.12 23.49 17.03
N THR A 631 10.20 23.02 17.87
CA THR A 631 9.21 23.82 18.60
C THR A 631 9.43 23.67 20.10
N SER A 632 8.56 24.26 20.92
CA SER A 632 8.54 24.03 22.38
C SER A 632 8.10 22.60 22.76
N THR A 633 7.26 21.95 21.93
CA THR A 633 6.62 20.65 22.23
C THR A 633 7.23 19.46 21.48
N GLY A 634 8.27 19.67 20.65
CA GLY A 634 8.95 18.59 19.94
C GLY A 634 9.85 19.07 18.81
N ILE A 635 10.32 18.11 18.01
CA ILE A 635 10.96 18.38 16.72
C ILE A 635 10.14 17.66 15.65
N PHE A 636 9.57 18.40 14.70
CA PHE A 636 8.61 17.89 13.72
C PHE A 636 9.21 17.93 12.31
N THR A 637 9.41 16.76 11.69
CA THR A 637 9.81 16.66 10.28
C THR A 637 8.58 16.56 9.39
N GLY A 638 8.43 17.53 8.49
CA GLY A 638 7.37 17.58 7.49
C GLY A 638 7.74 16.87 6.19
N LEU A 639 6.96 17.13 5.14
CA LEU A 639 7.22 16.71 3.76
C LEU A 639 7.08 17.88 2.77
N ILE A 640 7.42 17.60 1.51
CA ILE A 640 7.00 18.34 0.33
C ILE A 640 6.43 17.26 -0.62
N ASP A 641 5.24 17.48 -1.19
CA ASP A 641 4.68 16.58 -2.22
C ASP A 641 5.42 16.78 -3.55
N THR A 642 5.56 15.72 -4.37
CA THR A 642 6.19 15.84 -5.70
C THR A 642 5.46 16.79 -6.63
N ASP A 643 4.16 16.95 -6.40
CA ASP A 643 3.21 17.64 -7.28
C ASP A 643 2.91 19.06 -6.77
N SER A 644 3.52 19.45 -5.65
CA SER A 644 3.50 20.81 -5.08
C SER A 644 4.86 21.12 -4.44
N PRO A 645 5.93 21.21 -5.26
CA PRO A 645 7.31 21.28 -4.80
C PRO A 645 7.68 22.55 -4.04
N ASN A 646 6.86 23.61 -4.10
CA ASN A 646 7.07 24.86 -3.37
C ASN A 646 6.31 24.92 -2.04
N THR A 647 5.67 23.82 -1.61
CA THR A 647 4.85 23.78 -0.38
C THR A 647 5.38 22.79 0.64
N ARG A 648 5.92 23.29 1.75
CA ARG A 648 6.31 22.51 2.94
C ARG A 648 5.08 22.19 3.78
N GLN A 649 4.95 20.95 4.25
CA GLN A 649 3.76 20.47 4.97
C GLN A 649 4.12 19.69 6.23
N TRP A 650 3.50 20.04 7.35
CA TRP A 650 3.51 19.25 8.58
C TRP A 650 2.05 18.90 8.89
N ARG A 651 1.63 17.71 8.50
CA ARG A 651 0.22 17.27 8.45
C ARG A 651 -0.36 16.81 9.79
N SER A 652 0.49 16.53 10.78
CA SER A 652 0.07 16.12 12.12
C SER A 652 1.10 16.60 13.16
N ILE A 653 0.72 17.62 13.92
CA ILE A 653 1.43 18.12 15.10
C ILE A 653 0.42 18.17 16.25
N PRO A 654 0.63 17.46 17.37
CA PRO A 654 -0.25 17.58 18.53
C PRO A 654 -0.06 18.96 19.18
N PHE A 655 -1.16 19.59 19.60
CA PHE A 655 -1.14 20.86 20.34
C PHE A 655 -1.51 20.70 21.83
N ALA A 656 -2.24 19.64 22.16
CA ALA A 656 -2.66 19.30 23.52
C ALA A 656 -2.43 17.80 23.81
N GLU A 657 -2.47 17.42 25.09
CA GLU A 657 -2.47 16.03 25.52
C GLU A 657 -3.74 15.30 25.01
N PRO A 658 -3.66 14.03 24.56
CA PRO A 658 -4.80 13.30 24.03
C PRO A 658 -5.98 13.23 25.04
N PRO A 659 -7.21 13.64 24.69
CA PRO A 659 -8.34 13.75 25.61
C PRO A 659 -9.04 12.40 25.88
N VAL A 660 -8.23 11.35 26.10
CA VAL A 660 -8.65 9.95 26.23
C VAL A 660 -8.79 9.50 27.68
N GLY A 661 -9.61 8.47 27.94
CA GLY A 661 -9.72 7.83 29.25
C GLY A 661 -10.17 8.81 30.34
N SER A 662 -9.34 9.04 31.37
CA SER A 662 -9.64 10.03 32.42
C SER A 662 -9.67 11.48 31.90
N ARG A 663 -8.96 11.79 30.82
CA ARG A 663 -8.99 13.10 30.15
C ARG A 663 -10.24 13.33 29.30
N ARG A 664 -11.05 12.29 29.08
CA ARG A 664 -12.33 12.44 28.36
C ARG A 664 -13.26 13.36 29.16
N TRP A 665 -13.82 14.33 28.45
CA TRP A 665 -14.60 15.45 29.00
C TRP A 665 -13.86 16.29 30.06
N GLN A 666 -12.55 16.47 29.89
CA GLN A 666 -11.78 17.52 30.56
C GLN A 666 -11.35 18.59 29.55
N PRO A 667 -11.09 19.84 29.98
CA PRO A 667 -10.39 20.84 29.18
C PRO A 667 -9.07 20.29 28.58
N PRO A 668 -8.62 20.80 27.43
CA PRO A 668 -7.36 20.37 26.83
C PRO A 668 -6.17 20.73 27.72
N GLU A 669 -5.36 19.75 28.11
CA GLU A 669 -4.11 20.00 28.83
C GLU A 669 -2.98 20.32 27.86
N LYS A 670 -2.18 21.34 28.16
CA LYS A 670 -1.03 21.73 27.32
C LYS A 670 0.06 20.67 27.38
N LEU A 671 0.60 20.32 26.21
CA LEU A 671 1.75 19.41 26.09
C LEU A 671 2.94 19.91 26.91
N GLN A 672 3.63 18.97 27.56
CA GLN A 672 4.87 19.28 28.28
C GLN A 672 6.02 19.60 27.30
N PRO A 673 6.92 20.54 27.64
CA PRO A 673 8.06 20.87 26.79
C PRO A 673 8.94 19.65 26.49
N SER A 674 9.31 19.46 25.22
CA SER A 674 9.88 18.20 24.75
C SER A 674 10.82 18.37 23.57
N THR A 675 11.86 17.53 23.50
CA THR A 675 12.75 17.40 22.35
C THR A 675 12.51 16.09 21.58
N LYS A 676 11.37 15.42 21.79
CA LYS A 676 10.99 14.20 21.07
C LYS A 676 10.83 14.51 19.58
N HIS A 677 11.56 13.77 18.75
CA HIS A 677 11.45 13.86 17.29
C HIS A 677 10.24 13.08 16.77
N GLN A 678 9.50 13.66 15.84
CA GLN A 678 8.25 13.14 15.29
C GLN A 678 8.12 13.45 13.80
N TYR A 679 7.51 12.55 13.02
CA TYR A 679 7.27 12.73 11.59
C TYR A 679 5.83 13.18 11.33
N ALA A 680 5.65 14.47 11.09
CA ALA A 680 4.37 15.10 10.77
C ALA A 680 4.00 14.90 9.28
N THR A 681 4.15 13.68 8.75
CA THR A 681 4.07 13.41 7.30
C THR A 681 2.76 12.77 6.83
N LYS A 682 1.81 12.60 7.76
CA LYS A 682 0.46 12.08 7.54
C LYS A 682 -0.54 12.94 8.29
N PHE A 683 -1.80 12.95 7.84
CA PHE A 683 -2.88 13.54 8.61
C PHE A 683 -3.21 12.69 9.85
N PRO A 684 -3.68 13.31 10.95
CA PRO A 684 -4.19 12.63 12.12
C PRO A 684 -5.62 12.12 11.86
N PRO A 685 -6.13 11.16 12.65
CA PRO A 685 -7.57 10.90 12.69
C PRO A 685 -8.34 12.14 13.15
N SER A 686 -9.53 12.35 12.61
CA SER A 686 -10.45 13.38 13.07
C SER A 686 -11.07 13.01 14.43
N CYS A 687 -11.65 13.98 15.14
CA CYS A 687 -12.36 13.70 16.38
C CYS A 687 -13.63 12.85 16.15
N PRO A 688 -14.17 12.15 17.18
CA PRO A 688 -15.25 11.18 17.00
C PRO A 688 -16.52 11.82 16.45
N GLN A 689 -16.99 11.33 15.30
CA GLN A 689 -18.16 11.84 14.60
C GLN A 689 -18.85 10.73 13.80
N PHE A 690 -20.12 10.95 13.46
CA PHE A 690 -20.99 9.93 12.86
C PHE A 690 -21.24 10.21 11.37
N VAL A 691 -21.30 9.14 10.58
CA VAL A 691 -21.58 9.15 9.15
C VAL A 691 -23.01 8.63 8.96
N THR A 692 -23.94 9.54 8.71
CA THR A 692 -25.37 9.25 8.62
C THR A 692 -25.72 8.30 7.46
N ALA A 693 -26.68 7.39 7.70
CA ALA A 693 -27.30 6.59 6.65
C ALA A 693 -28.37 7.36 5.86
N ILE A 694 -28.74 8.56 6.30
CA ILE A 694 -29.62 9.45 5.55
C ILE A 694 -28.82 10.03 4.38
N GLU A 695 -29.17 9.61 3.17
CA GLU A 695 -28.71 10.27 1.95
C GLU A 695 -29.12 11.75 1.99
N SER A 696 -28.09 12.59 1.87
CA SER A 696 -28.12 14.04 1.84
C SER A 696 -27.20 14.54 0.71
N MET A 697 -27.34 15.78 0.25
CA MET A 697 -26.42 16.30 -0.76
C MET A 697 -24.95 16.29 -0.29
N TRP A 698 -24.69 16.35 1.01
CA TRP A 698 -23.36 16.32 1.62
C TRP A 698 -22.68 14.95 1.60
N ASN A 699 -23.41 13.85 1.39
CA ASN A 699 -22.87 12.50 1.21
C ASN A 699 -23.33 11.82 -0.09
N LEU A 700 -23.86 12.58 -1.04
CA LEU A 700 -23.98 12.12 -2.43
C LEU A 700 -22.60 12.20 -3.14
N PRO A 701 -22.32 11.33 -4.13
CA PRO A 701 -21.09 11.39 -4.91
C PRO A 701 -20.80 12.75 -5.57
N LEU A 702 -21.84 13.57 -5.76
CA LEU A 702 -21.78 14.89 -6.40
C LEU A 702 -21.03 15.96 -5.59
N THR A 703 -20.79 15.75 -4.29
CA THR A 703 -20.07 16.73 -3.43
C THR A 703 -18.83 16.14 -2.78
N LYS A 704 -18.34 15.02 -3.30
CA LYS A 704 -17.29 14.19 -2.67
C LYS A 704 -16.04 15.00 -2.29
N GLY A 705 -15.62 14.86 -1.03
CA GLY A 705 -14.45 15.55 -0.47
C GLY A 705 -14.75 16.73 0.45
N ASN A 706 -16.02 17.04 0.67
CA ASN A 706 -16.50 17.92 1.74
C ASN A 706 -16.51 17.23 3.13
N LEU A 707 -16.57 15.89 3.19
CA LEU A 707 -16.47 15.08 4.42
C LEU A 707 -15.06 14.48 4.59
N ILE A 708 -14.83 13.81 5.73
CA ILE A 708 -13.58 13.09 6.02
C ILE A 708 -13.36 11.99 4.99
N TYR A 709 -12.21 12.00 4.33
CA TYR A 709 -11.87 11.06 3.29
C TYR A 709 -10.66 10.20 3.65
N ASN A 710 -10.88 8.91 3.95
CA ASN A 710 -9.82 7.94 4.29
C ASN A 710 -9.34 7.08 3.09
N GLY A 711 -9.86 7.33 1.88
CA GLY A 711 -9.59 6.53 0.69
C GLY A 711 -10.64 5.46 0.34
N GLY A 712 -11.57 5.10 1.23
CA GLY A 712 -12.51 3.99 0.99
C GLY A 712 -13.80 3.92 1.83
N GLN A 713 -14.01 4.83 2.78
CA GLN A 713 -15.20 4.91 3.63
C GLN A 713 -16.49 5.01 2.79
N ASN A 714 -17.58 4.39 3.28
CA ASN A 714 -18.92 4.67 2.76
C ASN A 714 -19.53 5.87 3.49
N ASP A 715 -19.73 6.97 2.76
CA ASP A 715 -20.28 8.22 3.30
C ASP A 715 -21.78 8.14 3.67
N THR A 716 -22.43 7.00 3.40
CA THR A 716 -23.80 6.66 3.87
C THR A 716 -23.81 5.46 4.83
N SER A 717 -22.72 5.20 5.56
CA SER A 717 -22.55 3.95 6.34
C SER A 717 -23.50 3.74 7.53
N GLY A 718 -24.08 4.80 8.13
CA GLY A 718 -24.88 4.70 9.34
C GLY A 718 -24.08 4.32 10.59
N LEU A 719 -22.78 4.68 10.62
CA LEU A 719 -21.81 4.29 11.63
C LEU A 719 -20.86 5.46 11.96
N VAL A 720 -20.11 5.34 13.05
CA VAL A 720 -18.98 6.22 13.37
C VAL A 720 -17.94 6.21 12.24
N GLY A 721 -17.36 7.38 11.92
CA GLY A 721 -16.41 7.51 10.82
C GLY A 721 -15.15 6.65 11.02
N GLU A 722 -14.71 5.98 9.97
CA GLU A 722 -13.63 4.97 10.02
C GLU A 722 -12.26 5.59 10.38
N ALA A 723 -12.02 6.84 10.00
CA ALA A 723 -10.81 7.60 10.29
C ALA A 723 -10.99 8.57 11.48
N THR A 724 -11.71 8.14 12.52
CA THR A 724 -11.95 8.94 13.73
C THR A 724 -11.34 8.33 14.99
N SER A 725 -10.93 9.17 15.94
CA SER A 725 -10.31 8.80 17.21
C SER A 725 -10.58 9.87 18.27
N GLU A 726 -10.54 9.50 19.55
CA GLU A 726 -10.48 10.49 20.65
C GLU A 726 -9.09 11.16 20.74
N ASP A 727 -8.03 10.45 20.36
CA ASP A 727 -6.69 11.03 20.18
C ASP A 727 -6.68 11.81 18.85
N CYS A 728 -7.21 13.04 18.90
CA CYS A 728 -7.47 13.87 17.72
C CYS A 728 -7.00 15.33 17.84
N LEU A 729 -6.42 15.78 18.96
CA LEU A 729 -6.03 17.19 19.20
C LEU A 729 -4.70 17.57 18.51
N TYR A 730 -4.77 17.57 17.18
CA TYR A 730 -3.68 17.87 16.26
C TYR A 730 -4.02 19.06 15.36
N LEU A 731 -2.97 19.69 14.84
CA LEU A 731 -3.02 20.69 13.78
C LEU A 731 -2.08 20.31 12.62
N ALA A 732 -2.35 20.90 11.46
CA ALA A 732 -1.55 20.77 10.25
C ALA A 732 -1.12 22.15 9.74
N ILE A 733 0.09 22.26 9.22
CA ILE A 733 0.72 23.50 8.76
C ILE A 733 1.19 23.35 7.31
N TRP A 734 0.80 24.28 6.44
CA TRP A 734 1.31 24.44 5.08
C TRP A 734 2.08 25.76 5.00
N ALA A 735 3.35 25.71 4.60
CA ALA A 735 4.21 26.88 4.51
C ALA A 735 4.95 26.97 3.16
N PRO A 736 5.22 28.19 2.64
CA PRO A 736 6.01 28.39 1.43
C PRO A 736 7.43 27.82 1.55
N THR A 737 8.07 27.45 0.43
CA THR A 737 9.52 27.21 0.36
C THR A 737 10.32 28.48 0.12
N SER A 738 9.66 29.57 -0.28
CA SER A 738 10.25 30.91 -0.31
C SER A 738 10.82 31.30 1.07
N PRO A 739 11.94 32.06 1.13
CA PRO A 739 12.42 32.62 2.39
C PRO A 739 11.36 33.53 3.01
N PRO A 740 11.14 33.46 4.34
CA PRO A 740 10.15 34.32 5.00
C PRO A 740 10.52 35.80 4.86
N PRO A 741 9.52 36.71 4.80
CA PRO A 741 9.73 38.14 4.98
C PRO A 741 10.47 38.44 6.29
N LYS A 742 11.06 39.64 6.40
CA LYS A 742 11.78 40.04 7.61
C LYS A 742 10.89 40.05 8.86
N GLU A 743 9.60 40.37 8.70
CA GLU A 743 8.60 40.29 9.78
C GLU A 743 8.15 38.84 10.06
N GLY A 744 8.30 37.94 9.08
CA GLY A 744 7.66 36.62 9.03
C GLY A 744 6.49 36.58 8.04
N PHE A 745 6.00 35.37 7.72
CA PHE A 745 4.78 35.18 6.94
C PHE A 745 3.53 35.45 7.79
N PRO A 746 2.48 36.11 7.27
CA PRO A 746 1.17 36.10 7.92
C PRO A 746 0.64 34.66 8.03
N VAL A 747 -0.20 34.42 9.02
CA VAL A 747 -0.68 33.09 9.41
C VAL A 747 -2.20 33.05 9.34
N LEU A 748 -2.76 32.26 8.43
CA LEU A 748 -4.19 32.00 8.36
C LEU A 748 -4.49 30.77 9.21
N PHE A 749 -5.09 30.97 10.38
CA PHE A 749 -5.47 29.90 11.31
C PHE A 749 -6.93 29.51 11.04
N PHE A 750 -7.15 28.34 10.43
CA PHE A 750 -8.44 27.89 9.92
C PHE A 750 -9.11 26.84 10.82
N MET A 751 -10.32 27.17 11.28
CA MET A 751 -11.22 26.30 12.04
C MET A 751 -12.32 25.76 11.13
N THR A 752 -12.46 24.44 11.11
CA THR A 752 -13.34 23.74 10.17
C THR A 752 -14.81 23.85 10.58
N GLY A 753 -15.70 24.00 9.59
CA GLY A 753 -17.14 23.86 9.79
C GLY A 753 -17.59 22.41 9.95
N GLY A 754 -18.92 22.22 10.04
CA GLY A 754 -19.56 20.92 10.30
C GLY A 754 -20.54 20.93 11.48
N GLY A 755 -21.26 22.04 11.70
CA GLY A 755 -22.37 22.12 12.67
C GLY A 755 -22.02 21.79 14.13
N PHE A 756 -20.74 21.87 14.52
CA PHE A 756 -20.20 21.37 15.80
C PHE A 756 -20.35 19.85 16.03
N VAL A 757 -20.77 19.07 15.04
CA VAL A 757 -20.97 17.61 15.11
C VAL A 757 -19.98 16.81 14.26
N MET A 758 -19.33 17.46 13.28
CA MET A 758 -18.37 16.85 12.35
C MET A 758 -17.30 17.87 11.90
N GLY A 759 -16.28 17.41 11.18
CA GLY A 759 -15.16 18.22 10.68
C GLY A 759 -13.78 17.61 10.99
N GLY A 760 -12.73 18.28 10.53
CA GLY A 760 -11.33 17.88 10.76
C GLY A 760 -10.37 18.27 9.64
N ILE A 761 -9.10 17.92 9.78
CA ILE A 761 -8.05 18.34 8.86
C ILE A 761 -8.16 17.66 7.48
N GLU A 762 -8.40 16.35 7.42
CA GLU A 762 -8.42 15.55 6.17
C GLU A 762 -9.78 15.62 5.44
N LEU A 763 -10.22 16.84 5.11
CA LEU A 763 -11.36 17.14 4.23
C LEU A 763 -10.82 17.72 2.91
N PRO A 764 -10.84 16.95 1.80
CA PRO A 764 -10.22 17.35 0.52
C PRO A 764 -10.56 18.76 0.00
N TRP A 765 -11.79 19.24 0.18
CA TRP A 765 -12.25 20.57 -0.26
C TRP A 765 -11.58 21.76 0.46
N GLN A 766 -10.82 21.51 1.53
CA GLN A 766 -10.19 22.53 2.36
C GLN A 766 -8.69 22.23 2.63
N ILE A 767 -8.02 21.61 1.66
CA ILE A 767 -6.56 21.36 1.69
C ILE A 767 -5.82 22.50 0.95
N PRO A 768 -5.11 23.41 1.65
CA PRO A 768 -4.59 24.65 1.07
C PRO A 768 -3.34 24.50 0.20
N THR A 769 -2.93 23.28 -0.16
CA THR A 769 -1.66 23.00 -0.84
C THR A 769 -1.49 23.83 -2.12
N SER A 770 -2.50 23.87 -3.00
CA SER A 770 -2.43 24.61 -4.27
C SER A 770 -2.41 26.13 -4.09
N TRP A 771 -3.05 26.66 -3.04
CA TRP A 771 -3.03 28.09 -2.71
C TRP A 771 -1.65 28.53 -2.17
N VAL A 772 -1.05 27.75 -1.26
CA VAL A 772 0.30 28.01 -0.77
C VAL A 772 1.33 27.85 -1.90
N GLU A 773 1.18 26.82 -2.74
CA GLU A 773 2.03 26.59 -3.92
C GLU A 773 2.02 27.79 -4.87
N ARG A 774 0.85 28.36 -5.18
CA ARG A 774 0.74 29.53 -6.05
C ARG A 774 1.24 30.82 -5.39
N SER A 775 0.80 31.09 -4.16
CA SER A 775 0.97 32.41 -3.54
C SER A 775 2.38 32.62 -2.99
N GLN A 776 2.94 31.62 -2.33
CA GLN A 776 4.21 31.71 -1.58
C GLN A 776 4.26 32.87 -0.56
N SER A 777 3.09 33.39 -0.14
CA SER A 777 2.94 34.63 0.66
C SER A 777 2.56 34.43 2.12
N ALA A 778 1.99 33.27 2.50
CA ALA A 778 1.46 33.05 3.85
C ALA A 778 1.59 31.60 4.30
N ILE A 779 1.52 31.37 5.61
CA ILE A 779 1.35 30.05 6.21
C ILE A 779 -0.14 29.83 6.47
N ILE A 780 -0.64 28.63 6.19
CA ILE A 780 -2.01 28.23 6.51
C ILE A 780 -1.96 27.08 7.51
N VAL A 781 -2.76 27.17 8.57
CA VAL A 781 -2.85 26.18 9.65
C VAL A 781 -4.28 25.68 9.75
N THR A 782 -4.51 24.37 9.68
CA THR A 782 -5.85 23.76 9.89
C THR A 782 -5.82 22.91 11.15
N ILE A 783 -6.88 22.95 11.95
CA ILE A 783 -6.94 22.22 13.24
C ILE A 783 -8.06 21.18 13.28
N ASN A 784 -7.87 20.15 14.10
CA ASN A 784 -8.96 19.38 14.68
C ASN A 784 -9.39 20.01 16.02
N TYR A 785 -10.67 19.87 16.37
CA TYR A 785 -11.21 20.17 17.70
C TYR A 785 -12.33 19.17 18.03
N ARG A 786 -12.63 18.92 19.31
CA ARG A 786 -13.68 17.96 19.67
C ARG A 786 -15.07 18.46 19.25
N VAL A 787 -15.89 17.53 18.77
CA VAL A 787 -17.24 17.75 18.22
C VAL A 787 -18.26 16.83 18.91
N SER A 788 -19.56 17.10 18.68
CA SER A 788 -20.69 16.37 19.27
C SER A 788 -20.55 16.24 20.80
N ILE A 789 -21.02 15.15 21.39
CA ILE A 789 -20.93 14.86 22.83
C ILE A 789 -19.48 14.93 23.38
N PHE A 790 -18.43 14.80 22.56
CA PHE A 790 -17.04 14.89 23.01
C PHE A 790 -16.54 16.34 23.16
N GLY A 791 -17.04 17.26 22.32
CA GLY A 791 -16.71 18.69 22.40
C GLY A 791 -17.72 19.51 23.19
N PHE A 792 -18.96 19.02 23.29
CA PHE A 792 -20.11 19.72 23.84
C PHE A 792 -21.02 18.76 24.62
N PRO A 793 -20.51 18.11 25.69
CA PRO A 793 -21.24 17.05 26.37
C PRO A 793 -22.56 17.47 27.01
N ASN A 794 -22.64 18.70 27.53
CA ASN A 794 -23.66 19.10 28.51
C ASN A 794 -23.85 18.04 29.62
N ALA A 795 -22.74 17.65 30.25
CA ALA A 795 -22.69 16.60 31.25
C ALA A 795 -22.64 17.20 32.65
N ARG A 796 -23.52 16.75 33.54
CA ARG A 796 -23.67 17.26 34.91
C ARG A 796 -22.40 17.16 35.77
N GLY A 797 -21.61 16.09 35.56
CA GLY A 797 -20.32 15.88 36.22
C GLY A 797 -19.13 16.65 35.61
N VAL A 798 -19.35 17.44 34.55
CA VAL A 798 -18.36 18.38 34.00
C VAL A 798 -18.62 19.74 34.63
N ALA A 799 -17.55 20.43 35.03
CA ALA A 799 -17.67 21.68 35.80
C ALA A 799 -18.43 22.78 35.02
N GLU A 800 -19.12 23.63 35.77
CA GLU A 800 -19.82 24.80 35.23
C GLU A 800 -18.81 25.73 34.53
N GLY A 801 -19.09 26.09 33.27
CA GLY A 801 -18.16 26.83 32.42
C GLY A 801 -17.06 26.00 31.74
N GLU A 802 -16.94 24.69 31.99
CA GLU A 802 -16.03 23.79 31.25
C GLU A 802 -16.72 22.96 30.16
N GLN A 803 -18.02 23.16 29.95
CA GLN A 803 -18.83 22.40 28.99
C GLN A 803 -18.46 22.64 27.51
N ASN A 804 -17.94 23.81 27.16
CA ASN A 804 -17.62 24.21 25.78
C ASN A 804 -16.21 23.74 25.34
N LEU A 805 -15.93 22.45 25.51
CA LEU A 805 -14.61 21.84 25.30
C LEU A 805 -14.07 22.03 23.88
N GLY A 806 -14.93 21.95 22.86
CA GLY A 806 -14.53 22.18 21.47
C GLY A 806 -13.96 23.58 21.22
N ILE A 807 -14.47 24.62 21.91
CA ILE A 807 -13.95 25.99 21.81
C ILE A 807 -12.64 26.15 22.60
N LEU A 808 -12.50 25.42 23.72
CA LEU A 808 -11.25 25.38 24.48
C LEU A 808 -10.13 24.68 23.69
N ASP A 809 -10.44 23.63 22.93
CA ASP A 809 -9.49 22.96 22.02
C ASP A 809 -8.95 23.94 20.97
N GLN A 810 -9.86 24.69 20.31
CA GLN A 810 -9.50 25.71 19.34
C GLN A 810 -8.58 26.79 19.92
N ARG A 811 -8.89 27.28 21.13
CA ARG A 811 -8.06 28.28 21.82
C ARG A 811 -6.69 27.71 22.21
N SER A 812 -6.62 26.45 22.65
CA SER A 812 -5.36 25.75 22.95
C SER A 812 -4.49 25.57 21.71
N ALA A 813 -5.09 25.28 20.55
CA ALA A 813 -4.39 25.24 19.27
C ALA A 813 -3.88 26.63 18.83
N LEU A 814 -4.68 27.69 19.03
CA LEU A 814 -4.28 29.07 18.71
C LEU A 814 -3.10 29.54 19.58
N GLU A 815 -3.12 29.25 20.89
CA GLU A 815 -2.01 29.51 21.82
C GLU A 815 -0.75 28.70 21.47
N TRP A 816 -0.91 27.46 20.98
CA TRP A 816 0.22 26.69 20.46
C TRP A 816 0.81 27.34 19.21
N VAL A 817 -0.03 27.83 18.29
CA VAL A 817 0.41 28.50 17.06
C VAL A 817 1.15 29.80 17.37
N GLU A 818 0.59 30.66 18.21
CA GLU A 818 1.29 31.86 18.74
C GLU A 818 2.68 31.50 19.29
N SER A 819 2.75 30.46 20.13
CA SER A 819 3.98 30.05 20.80
C SER A 819 5.04 29.41 19.88
N ASN A 820 4.67 28.94 18.68
CA ASN A 820 5.55 28.06 17.88
C ASN A 820 5.65 28.38 16.38
N ILE A 821 4.74 29.17 15.79
CA ILE A 821 4.66 29.34 14.31
C ILE A 821 5.89 30.04 13.72
N ALA A 822 6.60 30.83 14.53
CA ALA A 822 7.89 31.43 14.20
C ALA A 822 8.93 30.40 13.74
N ALA A 823 8.91 29.18 14.29
CA ALA A 823 9.84 28.12 13.91
C ALA A 823 9.62 27.61 12.47
N PHE A 824 8.42 27.79 11.92
CA PHE A 824 8.05 27.42 10.54
C PHE A 824 8.26 28.58 9.55
N GLY A 825 8.47 29.80 10.06
CA GLY A 825 8.65 31.06 9.31
C GLY A 825 7.48 32.04 9.42
N GLY A 826 6.49 31.78 10.27
CA GLY A 826 5.33 32.66 10.48
C GLY A 826 5.60 33.80 11.47
N ASP A 827 4.81 34.87 11.38
CA ASP A 827 4.76 35.95 12.36
C ASP A 827 3.59 35.70 13.34
N PRO A 828 3.85 35.41 14.63
CA PRO A 828 2.79 35.17 15.61
C PRO A 828 1.96 36.42 15.91
N THR A 829 2.41 37.62 15.52
CA THR A 829 1.66 38.88 15.65
C THR A 829 0.73 39.17 14.47
N ARG A 830 0.78 38.34 13.42
CA ARG A 830 -0.02 38.46 12.18
C ARG A 830 -0.85 37.18 11.92
N ILE A 831 -1.51 36.70 12.98
CA ILE A 831 -2.47 35.59 12.89
C ILE A 831 -3.86 36.14 12.53
N MET A 832 -4.40 35.72 11.40
CA MET A 832 -5.82 35.86 11.05
C MET A 832 -6.56 34.61 11.56
N ASN A 833 -7.48 34.79 12.51
CA ASN A 833 -8.31 33.71 13.04
C ASN A 833 -9.54 33.55 12.14
N TRP A 834 -9.54 32.48 11.35
CA TRP A 834 -10.49 32.19 10.29
C TRP A 834 -11.28 30.93 10.65
N GLY A 835 -12.56 30.89 10.29
CA GLY A 835 -13.24 29.61 10.14
C GLY A 835 -14.44 29.72 9.24
N ARG A 836 -14.99 28.55 8.90
CA ARG A 836 -16.12 28.36 7.99
C ARG A 836 -17.31 27.75 8.74
N SER A 837 -18.54 28.22 8.52
CA SER A 837 -19.76 27.67 9.18
C SER A 837 -19.64 27.66 10.73
N ALA A 838 -19.75 26.50 11.39
CA ALA A 838 -19.47 26.37 12.83
C ALA A 838 -18.06 26.88 13.25
N GLY A 839 -17.06 26.76 12.38
CA GLY A 839 -15.74 27.37 12.59
C GLY A 839 -15.76 28.90 12.46
N SER A 840 -16.63 29.46 11.62
CA SER A 840 -16.83 30.90 11.46
C SER A 840 -17.47 31.52 12.70
N ILE A 841 -18.51 30.85 13.19
CA ILE A 841 -19.15 31.13 14.48
C ILE A 841 -18.12 31.02 15.60
N SER A 842 -17.20 30.05 15.54
CA SER A 842 -16.08 29.94 16.49
C SER A 842 -15.12 31.12 16.44
N ALA A 843 -14.77 31.63 15.24
CA ALA A 843 -13.91 32.81 15.10
C ALA A 843 -14.56 34.08 15.70
N ASP A 844 -15.86 34.27 15.49
CA ASP A 844 -16.63 35.36 16.12
C ASP A 844 -16.70 35.17 17.66
N ILE A 845 -16.96 33.95 18.14
CA ILE A 845 -16.92 33.60 19.58
C ILE A 845 -15.56 33.95 20.20
N HIS A 846 -14.44 33.66 19.54
CA HIS A 846 -13.11 34.00 20.06
C HIS A 846 -12.93 35.52 20.20
N ALA A 847 -13.44 36.32 19.25
CA ALA A 847 -13.43 37.78 19.33
C ALA A 847 -14.25 38.34 20.51
N TYR A 848 -15.34 37.66 20.91
CA TYR A 848 -16.12 38.03 22.08
C TYR A 848 -15.53 37.49 23.39
N ALA A 849 -15.20 36.20 23.47
CA ALA A 849 -14.76 35.53 24.69
C ALA A 849 -13.41 36.06 25.18
N TYR A 850 -12.48 36.32 24.26
CA TYR A 850 -11.10 36.73 24.56
C TYR A 850 -10.82 38.18 24.15
N HIS A 851 -11.78 39.11 24.30
CA HIS A 851 -11.62 40.49 23.82
C HIS A 851 -10.41 41.25 24.42
N ASP A 852 -10.03 40.93 25.66
CA ASP A 852 -8.87 41.51 26.35
C ASP A 852 -7.53 40.83 25.99
N ASP A 853 -7.58 39.64 25.37
CA ASP A 853 -6.42 38.84 24.97
C ASP A 853 -6.73 38.05 23.67
N PRO A 854 -6.92 38.73 22.53
CA PRO A 854 -7.48 38.11 21.33
C PRO A 854 -6.55 37.10 20.65
N ILE A 855 -5.22 37.20 20.88
CA ILE A 855 -4.10 36.64 20.10
C ILE A 855 -4.12 37.08 18.63
N ALA A 856 -5.23 36.88 17.93
CA ALA A 856 -5.44 37.25 16.55
C ALA A 856 -5.26 38.76 16.27
N GLN A 857 -4.68 39.05 15.12
CA GLN A 857 -4.60 40.39 14.53
C GLN A 857 -5.90 40.76 13.80
N SER A 858 -6.59 39.77 13.23
CA SER A 858 -7.86 39.93 12.52
C SER A 858 -8.68 38.65 12.55
N TYR A 859 -9.97 38.76 12.23
CA TYR A 859 -10.89 37.63 12.15
C TYR A 859 -11.44 37.48 10.73
N TYR A 860 -11.64 36.25 10.26
CA TYR A 860 -12.40 35.98 9.03
C TYR A 860 -13.54 35.00 9.33
N MET A 861 -14.76 35.49 9.18
CA MET A 861 -15.99 34.74 9.33
C MET A 861 -16.56 34.34 7.95
N GLU A 862 -16.26 33.11 7.50
CA GLU A 862 -16.81 32.51 6.28
C GLU A 862 -18.15 31.81 6.56
N SER A 863 -19.25 32.45 6.14
CA SER A 863 -20.58 31.81 6.04
C SER A 863 -21.10 31.33 7.41
N GLY A 864 -21.09 32.24 8.38
CA GLY A 864 -21.72 32.13 9.70
C GLY A 864 -21.22 33.19 10.68
N VAL A 865 -22.08 33.72 11.56
CA VAL A 865 -21.68 34.63 12.66
C VAL A 865 -22.48 34.30 13.92
N MET A 866 -21.98 34.70 15.10
CA MET A 866 -22.61 34.33 16.37
C MET A 866 -23.79 35.25 16.73
N THR A 867 -23.68 36.56 16.45
CA THR A 867 -24.75 37.55 16.66
C THR A 867 -25.99 37.26 15.82
N GLY A 868 -27.17 37.61 16.33
CA GLY A 868 -28.43 37.44 15.61
C GLY A 868 -28.93 36.00 15.65
N SER A 869 -29.35 35.47 14.50
CA SER A 869 -30.16 34.25 14.38
C SER A 869 -29.55 33.01 15.02
N TYR A 870 -28.21 32.90 15.09
CA TYR A 870 -27.57 31.75 15.73
C TYR A 870 -27.63 31.85 17.26
N SER A 871 -27.30 33.01 17.84
CA SER A 871 -27.42 33.24 19.30
C SER A 871 -28.85 33.05 19.83
N SER A 872 -29.87 33.46 19.07
CA SER A 872 -31.28 33.27 19.47
C SER A 872 -31.80 31.83 19.29
N GLY A 873 -31.04 30.96 18.62
CA GLY A 873 -31.37 29.55 18.38
C GLY A 873 -30.71 28.55 19.34
N LEU A 874 -29.88 29.01 20.29
CA LEU A 874 -29.23 28.11 21.25
C LEU A 874 -30.26 27.44 22.19
N LEU A 875 -30.14 26.12 22.34
CA LEU A 875 -31.00 25.32 23.21
C LEU A 875 -30.42 25.25 24.63
N GLU A 876 -31.17 25.71 25.63
CA GLU A 876 -30.83 25.47 27.04
C GLU A 876 -31.40 24.12 27.53
N ASP A 877 -30.51 23.19 27.90
CA ASP A 877 -30.84 21.97 28.64
C ASP A 877 -30.22 22.02 30.05
N PRO A 878 -30.81 22.79 30.99
CA PRO A 878 -30.31 22.88 32.37
C PRO A 878 -30.56 21.60 33.20
N THR A 879 -31.13 20.57 32.57
CA THR A 879 -31.36 19.24 33.16
C THR A 879 -30.34 18.20 32.73
N TYR A 880 -29.39 18.55 31.85
CA TYR A 880 -28.37 17.64 31.30
C TYR A 880 -29.00 16.40 30.63
N SER A 881 -30.20 16.56 30.08
CA SER A 881 -31.08 15.46 29.66
C SER A 881 -30.50 14.66 28.49
N SER A 882 -29.87 15.32 27.50
CA SER A 882 -29.28 14.62 26.35
C SER A 882 -28.12 13.70 26.76
N PHE A 883 -27.23 14.16 27.65
CA PHE A 883 -26.12 13.33 28.15
C PHE A 883 -26.62 12.19 29.02
N THR A 884 -27.53 12.49 29.96
CA THR A 884 -28.17 11.53 30.86
C THR A 884 -28.88 10.41 30.07
N PHE A 885 -29.59 10.77 29.01
CA PHE A 885 -30.30 9.82 28.14
C PHE A 885 -29.34 8.89 27.41
N VAL A 886 -28.25 9.42 26.83
CA VAL A 886 -27.21 8.59 26.21
C VAL A 886 -26.57 7.65 27.23
N ALA A 887 -26.23 8.15 28.42
CA ALA A 887 -25.62 7.36 29.49
C ALA A 887 -26.47 6.14 29.88
N GLN A 888 -27.78 6.31 30.08
CA GLN A 888 -28.70 5.22 30.35
C GLN A 888 -28.68 4.15 29.23
N HIS A 889 -28.78 4.58 27.97
CA HIS A 889 -28.89 3.66 26.83
C HIS A 889 -27.59 2.94 26.46
N VAL A 890 -26.41 3.42 26.88
CA VAL A 890 -25.13 2.71 26.73
C VAL A 890 -24.75 1.83 27.92
N GLY A 891 -25.63 1.72 28.94
CA GLY A 891 -25.41 0.89 30.13
C GLY A 891 -24.76 1.60 31.32
N CYS A 892 -24.73 2.94 31.30
CA CYS A 892 -24.26 3.81 32.39
C CYS A 892 -25.43 4.47 33.14
N GLU A 893 -26.41 3.65 33.54
CA GLU A 893 -27.39 4.04 34.55
C GLU A 893 -26.70 4.35 35.90
N SER A 894 -27.29 5.27 36.69
CA SER A 894 -26.67 5.71 37.96
C SER A 894 -26.50 4.53 38.94
N PRO A 895 -25.26 4.20 39.37
CA PRO A 895 -24.92 2.83 39.79
C PRO A 895 -25.36 2.42 41.20
N CYS A 896 -26.10 3.28 41.92
CA CYS A 896 -26.35 3.12 43.36
C CYS A 896 -27.83 2.88 43.77
N GLY A 897 -28.73 2.69 42.79
CA GLY A 897 -30.12 2.33 43.02
C GLY A 897 -30.95 3.41 43.76
N PRO A 898 -32.13 3.06 44.30
CA PRO A 898 -33.11 4.06 44.78
C PRO A 898 -32.70 4.84 46.04
N ASN A 899 -31.59 4.48 46.69
CA ASN A 899 -31.19 5.01 48.01
C ASN A 899 -29.97 5.95 47.96
N CYS A 900 -29.28 6.07 46.83
CA CYS A 900 -28.24 7.07 46.64
C CYS A 900 -28.61 7.95 45.43
N LYS A 901 -28.23 9.21 45.52
CA LYS A 901 -28.44 10.19 44.44
C LYS A 901 -27.06 10.68 44.04
N ASP A 902 -26.57 10.19 42.92
CA ASP A 902 -25.56 10.88 42.13
C ASP A 902 -26.19 12.21 41.69
N LEU A 903 -26.00 13.28 42.47
CA LEU A 903 -26.63 14.59 42.26
C LEU A 903 -25.75 15.49 41.39
N ASP A 904 -24.45 15.35 41.59
CA ASP A 904 -23.34 15.96 40.88
C ASP A 904 -23.02 15.25 39.55
N GLY A 905 -23.47 14.02 39.32
CA GLY A 905 -23.27 13.32 38.04
C GLY A 905 -21.85 12.78 37.84
N THR A 906 -21.03 12.75 38.90
CA THR A 906 -19.67 12.21 38.86
C THR A 906 -19.69 10.71 38.55
N ALA A 907 -20.65 9.95 39.09
CA ALA A 907 -20.70 8.49 38.88
C ALA A 907 -21.17 8.13 37.45
N GLU A 908 -22.15 8.87 36.92
CA GLU A 908 -22.55 8.83 35.51
C GLU A 908 -21.37 9.13 34.57
N LEU A 909 -20.63 10.22 34.81
CA LEU A 909 -19.49 10.61 33.98
C LEU A 909 -18.35 9.58 34.02
N ASP A 910 -17.99 9.08 35.20
CA ASP A 910 -16.92 8.09 35.36
C ASP A 910 -17.29 6.69 34.85
N CYS A 911 -18.58 6.37 34.71
CA CYS A 911 -19.04 5.24 33.92
C CYS A 911 -18.89 5.53 32.42
N MET A 912 -19.42 6.67 31.97
CA MET A 912 -19.38 7.09 30.57
C MET A 912 -17.95 7.19 30.01
N ARG A 913 -16.94 7.48 30.84
CA ARG A 913 -15.50 7.45 30.48
C ARG A 913 -14.97 6.06 30.09
N ARG A 914 -15.68 4.98 30.45
CA ARG A 914 -15.29 3.58 30.20
C ARG A 914 -15.99 2.98 28.98
N VAL A 915 -17.08 3.61 28.51
CA VAL A 915 -17.78 3.23 27.29
C VAL A 915 -16.89 3.56 26.08
N SER A 916 -16.91 2.73 25.04
CA SER A 916 -16.14 3.00 23.82
C SER A 916 -16.73 4.15 23.00
N PHE A 917 -15.91 5.04 22.41
CA PHE A 917 -16.44 6.11 21.56
C PHE A 917 -17.27 5.62 20.35
N PRO A 918 -16.97 4.47 19.70
CA PRO A 918 -17.82 3.93 18.65
C PRO A 918 -19.23 3.59 19.14
N GLN A 919 -19.37 3.04 20.35
CA GLN A 919 -20.68 2.72 20.94
C GLN A 919 -21.49 4.00 21.21
N ILE A 920 -20.85 5.05 21.75
CA ILE A 920 -21.49 6.35 22.00
C ILE A 920 -21.93 6.99 20.67
N MET A 921 -21.03 7.09 19.69
CA MET A 921 -21.33 7.75 18.41
C MET A 921 -22.33 6.97 17.56
N ASN A 922 -22.24 5.64 17.50
CA ASN A 922 -23.24 4.81 16.82
C ASN A 922 -24.61 4.96 17.47
N PHE A 923 -24.71 5.01 18.80
CA PHE A 923 -25.99 5.21 19.48
C PHE A 923 -26.60 6.57 19.11
N ILE A 924 -25.88 7.67 19.32
CA ILE A 924 -26.37 9.04 19.06
C ILE A 924 -26.78 9.19 17.61
N GLY A 925 -25.91 8.75 16.68
CA GLY A 925 -26.13 8.84 15.25
C GLY A 925 -27.30 8.01 14.75
N GLN A 926 -27.34 6.71 15.07
CA GLN A 926 -28.42 5.83 14.63
C GLN A 926 -29.76 6.15 15.30
N TYR A 927 -29.76 6.82 16.46
CA TYR A 927 -30.96 7.36 17.09
C TYR A 927 -31.46 8.62 16.34
N GLY A 928 -30.54 9.51 15.96
CA GLY A 928 -30.82 10.68 15.11
C GLY A 928 -31.35 10.30 13.73
N ASP A 929 -30.73 9.32 13.06
CA ASP A 929 -31.13 8.81 11.74
C ASP A 929 -32.56 8.22 11.74
N ARG A 930 -33.04 7.74 12.89
CA ARG A 930 -34.42 7.24 13.07
C ARG A 930 -35.42 8.33 13.46
N VAL A 931 -34.95 9.56 13.71
CA VAL A 931 -35.76 10.72 14.16
C VAL A 931 -36.60 10.38 15.41
N GLU A 932 -35.99 9.65 16.36
CA GLU A 932 -36.64 9.25 17.60
C GLU A 932 -36.79 10.41 18.61
N THR A 933 -37.65 10.22 19.63
CA THR A 933 -37.96 11.25 20.63
C THR A 933 -37.72 10.73 22.05
N PRO A 934 -37.12 11.53 22.96
CA PRO A 934 -36.69 12.92 22.80
C PRO A 934 -35.49 13.10 21.85
N ALA A 935 -35.48 14.17 21.06
CA ALA A 935 -34.35 14.49 20.20
C ALA A 935 -33.11 14.87 21.04
N LEU A 936 -31.93 14.37 20.65
CA LEU A 936 -30.67 14.61 21.34
C LEU A 936 -29.93 15.80 20.73
N SER A 937 -29.29 16.63 21.57
CA SER A 937 -28.52 17.78 21.11
C SER A 937 -27.19 17.91 21.87
N PHE A 938 -26.11 18.17 21.12
CA PHE A 938 -24.75 18.38 21.62
C PHE A 938 -24.11 19.50 20.79
N GLY A 939 -24.08 20.72 21.34
CA GLY A 939 -23.63 21.94 20.69
C GLY A 939 -23.33 23.04 21.71
N LEU A 940 -23.17 24.30 21.28
CA LEU A 940 -22.75 25.40 22.18
C LEU A 940 -23.70 25.59 23.38
N ILE A 941 -23.12 25.63 24.59
CA ILE A 941 -23.86 25.71 25.86
C ILE A 941 -23.66 27.09 26.49
N PRO A 942 -24.72 27.92 26.68
CA PRO A 942 -24.58 29.26 27.27
C PRO A 942 -24.05 29.23 28.72
N ASP A 943 -22.79 29.61 28.88
CA ASP A 943 -22.06 29.65 30.16
C ASP A 943 -21.72 31.08 30.62
N ASP A 944 -22.00 32.09 29.79
CA ASP A 944 -21.63 33.50 29.96
C ASP A 944 -20.15 33.75 30.30
N ARG A 945 -19.28 32.79 29.92
CA ARG A 945 -17.82 32.81 30.06
C ARG A 945 -17.12 32.74 28.69
N ILE A 946 -17.60 31.83 27.84
CA ILE A 946 -17.17 31.61 26.46
C ILE A 946 -18.37 31.83 25.52
N ILE A 947 -19.52 31.28 25.89
CA ILE A 947 -20.77 31.36 25.11
C ILE A 947 -21.78 32.21 25.87
N PHE A 948 -22.03 33.41 25.35
CA PHE A 948 -22.87 34.41 26.02
C PHE A 948 -24.34 34.32 25.61
N ARG A 949 -25.25 34.66 26.53
CA ARG A 949 -26.69 34.73 26.26
C ARG A 949 -27.08 35.97 25.44
N ASN A 950 -26.30 37.05 25.52
CA ASN A 950 -26.59 38.32 24.84
C ASN A 950 -25.33 38.94 24.20
N TYR A 951 -25.09 38.62 22.92
CA TYR A 951 -23.95 39.15 22.17
C TYR A 951 -24.10 40.63 21.79
N ASP A 952 -25.33 41.12 21.55
CA ASP A 952 -25.57 42.53 21.22
C ASP A 952 -25.29 43.47 22.39
N GLU A 953 -25.68 43.08 23.61
CA GLU A 953 -25.32 43.79 24.85
C GLU A 953 -23.82 43.71 25.12
N ARG A 954 -23.19 42.55 24.87
CA ARG A 954 -21.73 42.40 24.99
C ARG A 954 -20.98 43.32 24.03
N ALA A 955 -21.41 43.41 22.77
CA ALA A 955 -20.87 44.35 21.79
C ALA A 955 -21.10 45.82 22.20
N ALA A 956 -22.32 46.17 22.65
CA ALA A 956 -22.65 47.53 23.10
C ALA A 956 -21.86 47.95 24.36
N ALA A 957 -21.44 47.00 25.20
CA ALA A 957 -20.55 47.21 26.33
C ALA A 957 -19.05 47.27 25.95
N GLY A 958 -18.71 47.22 24.66
CA GLY A 958 -17.33 47.22 24.16
C GLY A 958 -16.56 45.92 24.38
N LYS A 959 -17.25 44.83 24.76
CA LYS A 959 -16.64 43.53 25.12
C LYS A 959 -16.44 42.61 23.91
N ILE A 960 -15.79 43.15 22.89
CA ILE A 960 -15.41 42.46 21.65
C ILE A 960 -14.03 42.98 21.22
N ALA A 961 -13.18 42.09 20.71
CA ALA A 961 -11.84 42.43 20.25
C ALA A 961 -11.91 43.52 19.17
N LEU A 962 -11.29 44.69 19.43
CA LEU A 962 -11.15 45.79 18.47
C LEU A 962 -10.09 45.44 17.42
N ARG A 963 -10.47 44.56 16.49
CA ARG A 963 -9.65 44.05 15.39
C ARG A 963 -10.42 44.12 14.06
N PRO A 964 -9.72 44.30 12.93
CA PRO A 964 -10.33 44.13 11.61
C PRO A 964 -11.04 42.79 11.47
N SER A 965 -12.15 42.78 10.76
CA SER A 965 -12.93 41.58 10.48
C SER A 965 -13.27 41.47 9.01
N LEU A 966 -13.17 40.28 8.43
CA LEU A 966 -13.72 39.94 7.14
C LEU A 966 -14.96 39.06 7.38
N ILE A 967 -16.06 39.30 6.68
CA ILE A 967 -17.28 38.47 6.76
C ILE A 967 -17.75 38.13 5.35
N SER A 968 -17.93 36.85 5.05
CA SER A 968 -18.55 36.40 3.79
C SER A 968 -19.78 35.55 4.03
N MET A 969 -20.66 35.50 3.03
CA MET A 969 -21.81 34.59 2.93
C MET A 969 -21.92 34.14 1.47
N THR A 970 -22.58 33.02 1.20
CA THR A 970 -23.00 32.64 -0.15
C THR A 970 -24.36 33.24 -0.49
N ALA A 971 -24.80 33.20 -1.76
CA ALA A 971 -26.06 33.81 -2.17
C ALA A 971 -27.31 32.99 -1.78
N ASN A 972 -27.21 31.66 -1.74
CA ASN A 972 -28.32 30.73 -1.54
C ASN A 972 -27.95 29.66 -0.48
N GLU A 973 -27.30 30.10 0.61
CA GLU A 973 -26.76 29.29 1.72
C GLU A 973 -27.59 28.03 2.01
N PHE A 974 -28.88 28.22 2.32
CA PHE A 974 -29.74 27.19 2.87
C PHE A 974 -30.27 26.17 1.88
N SER A 975 -30.07 26.34 0.56
CA SER A 975 -30.55 25.38 -0.44
C SER A 975 -30.00 23.97 -0.17
N SER A 976 -28.76 23.91 0.31
CA SER A 976 -28.03 22.70 0.70
C SER A 976 -28.34 22.17 2.10
N LEU A 977 -28.99 22.96 2.96
CA LEU A 977 -29.13 22.70 4.40
C LEU A 977 -30.55 22.26 4.82
N ILE A 978 -31.53 22.29 3.90
CA ILE A 978 -32.91 21.87 4.17
C ILE A 978 -33.33 20.66 3.29
N PRO A 979 -34.33 19.84 3.68
CA PRO A 979 -34.74 18.67 2.90
C PRO A 979 -35.38 18.99 1.55
N TRP A 980 -34.98 18.27 0.50
CA TRP A 980 -35.55 18.28 -0.85
C TRP A 980 -36.33 16.99 -1.17
N PRO A 981 -37.13 16.95 -2.27
CA PRO A 981 -37.82 15.74 -2.72
C PRO A 981 -36.83 14.66 -3.17
N LYS A 982 -36.73 13.55 -2.42
CA LYS A 982 -35.85 12.42 -2.77
C LYS A 982 -36.21 11.78 -4.12
N ASP A 983 -37.50 11.74 -4.45
CA ASP A 983 -38.00 11.20 -5.72
C ASP A 983 -37.85 12.16 -6.92
N ASN A 984 -37.49 13.43 -6.69
CA ASN A 984 -37.34 14.45 -7.74
C ASN A 984 -36.22 15.44 -7.42
N LEU A 985 -34.97 14.96 -7.49
CA LEU A 985 -33.76 15.77 -7.22
C LEU A 985 -33.64 17.02 -8.10
N THR A 986 -34.30 17.06 -9.26
CA THR A 986 -34.32 18.22 -10.17
C THR A 986 -35.26 19.35 -9.77
N GLU A 987 -36.24 19.10 -8.90
CA GLU A 987 -37.20 20.12 -8.44
C GLU A 987 -36.67 20.94 -7.26
N GLY A 988 -35.81 20.34 -6.43
CA GLY A 988 -35.21 20.99 -5.27
C GLY A 988 -36.19 21.25 -4.12
N PRO A 989 -35.73 21.89 -3.03
CA PRO A 989 -36.62 22.34 -1.97
C PRO A 989 -37.48 23.52 -2.45
N TRP A 990 -38.59 23.80 -1.76
CA TRP A 990 -39.37 25.01 -2.03
C TRP A 990 -38.53 26.24 -1.66
N GLN A 991 -38.23 27.12 -2.62
CA GLN A 991 -37.28 28.23 -2.44
C GLN A 991 -37.66 29.29 -1.38
N PRO A 992 -38.93 29.70 -1.20
CA PRO A 992 -39.27 30.75 -0.22
C PRO A 992 -38.78 30.55 1.23
N PRO A 993 -38.86 29.34 1.84
CA PRO A 993 -38.23 29.09 3.14
C PRO A 993 -36.69 29.01 3.10
N VAL A 994 -36.07 28.66 1.96
CA VAL A 994 -34.60 28.79 1.77
C VAL A 994 -34.22 30.26 1.92
N THR A 995 -34.81 31.11 1.08
CA THR A 995 -34.59 32.56 1.06
C THR A 995 -34.92 33.24 2.39
N ALA A 996 -35.95 32.79 3.11
CA ALA A 996 -36.24 33.28 4.46
C ALA A 996 -35.13 32.98 5.48
N MET A 997 -34.38 31.87 5.31
CA MET A 997 -33.23 31.52 6.14
C MET A 997 -31.93 32.19 5.66
N ASP A 998 -31.73 32.35 4.34
CA ASP A 998 -30.61 33.12 3.77
C ASP A 998 -30.64 34.56 4.29
N VAL A 999 -31.81 35.21 4.21
CA VAL A 999 -32.04 36.56 4.77
C VAL A 999 -31.73 36.60 6.27
N ALA A 1000 -32.09 35.56 7.04
CA ALA A 1000 -31.79 35.49 8.46
C ALA A 1000 -30.28 35.40 8.76
N TRP A 1001 -29.46 34.91 7.84
CA TRP A 1001 -27.99 34.90 7.93
C TRP A 1001 -27.35 36.19 7.43
N VAL A 1002 -27.79 36.71 6.27
CA VAL A 1002 -27.34 37.99 5.73
C VAL A 1002 -27.59 39.14 6.72
N CYS A 1003 -28.77 39.17 7.35
CA CYS A 1003 -29.08 40.16 8.39
C CYS A 1003 -28.30 39.92 9.71
N SER A 1004 -27.86 38.69 9.98
CA SER A 1004 -26.96 38.42 11.10
C SER A 1004 -25.55 38.97 10.81
N ALA A 1005 -25.05 38.83 9.58
CA ALA A 1005 -23.79 39.41 9.12
C ALA A 1005 -23.82 40.96 9.08
N PHE A 1006 -24.95 41.54 8.66
CA PHE A 1006 -25.21 42.98 8.77
C PHE A 1006 -25.15 43.44 10.23
N ASN A 1007 -25.84 42.76 11.15
CA ASN A 1007 -25.82 43.10 12.57
C ASN A 1007 -24.41 42.96 13.19
N ALA A 1008 -23.65 41.91 12.84
CA ALA A 1008 -22.25 41.73 13.24
C ALA A 1008 -21.36 42.90 12.77
N THR A 1009 -21.62 43.42 11.57
CA THR A 1009 -20.94 44.57 10.97
C THR A 1009 -21.34 45.87 11.67
N ALA A 1010 -22.64 46.10 11.85
CA ALA A 1010 -23.21 47.25 12.56
C ALA A 1010 -22.73 47.32 14.03
N ALA A 1011 -22.52 46.18 14.69
CA ALA A 1011 -21.94 46.11 16.02
C ALA A 1011 -20.48 46.62 16.04
N ARG A 1012 -19.63 46.14 15.13
CA ARG A 1012 -18.22 46.57 15.01
C ARG A 1012 -18.08 48.02 14.55
N ASN A 1013 -18.85 48.44 13.54
CA ASN A 1013 -18.94 49.83 13.05
C ASN A 1013 -19.33 50.83 14.17
N ARG A 1014 -20.21 50.43 15.12
CA ARG A 1014 -20.62 51.27 16.26
C ARG A 1014 -19.50 51.52 17.28
N LEU A 1015 -18.45 50.70 17.28
CA LEU A 1015 -17.30 50.84 18.17
C LEU A 1015 -16.19 51.67 17.51
N SER A 1016 -15.68 51.23 16.36
CA SER A 1016 -14.69 51.98 15.58
C SER A 1016 -14.57 51.44 14.16
N THR A 1017 -14.88 52.25 13.14
CA THR A 1017 -14.66 51.90 11.73
C THR A 1017 -13.19 51.95 11.30
N SER A 1018 -12.29 52.52 12.11
CA SER A 1018 -10.86 52.62 11.83
C SER A 1018 -9.98 51.64 12.61
N GLU A 1019 -10.40 51.25 13.82
CA GLU A 1019 -9.67 50.27 14.65
C GLU A 1019 -10.20 48.83 14.48
N ALA A 1020 -11.49 48.70 14.14
CA ALA A 1020 -12.15 47.44 13.77
C ALA A 1020 -12.85 47.56 12.39
N PRO A 1021 -12.12 47.89 11.31
CA PRO A 1021 -12.69 47.96 9.97
C PRO A 1021 -13.26 46.59 9.56
N VAL A 1022 -14.45 46.59 8.93
CA VAL A 1022 -15.12 45.37 8.48
C VAL A 1022 -15.16 45.32 6.97
N PHE A 1023 -14.56 44.30 6.38
CA PHE A 1023 -14.65 44.01 4.95
C PHE A 1023 -15.69 42.92 4.72
N ARG A 1024 -16.40 42.96 3.59
CA ARG A 1024 -17.42 41.96 3.23
C ARG A 1024 -17.44 41.58 1.77
N PHE A 1025 -17.79 40.32 1.53
CA PHE A 1025 -18.16 39.85 0.19
C PHE A 1025 -19.30 38.83 0.21
N GLN A 1026 -20.01 38.72 -0.91
CA GLN A 1026 -20.95 37.65 -1.22
C GLN A 1026 -20.33 36.73 -2.28
N TYR A 1027 -20.34 35.42 -2.07
CA TYR A 1027 -20.05 34.45 -3.13
C TYR A 1027 -21.36 34.12 -3.86
N ALA A 1028 -21.38 34.32 -5.18
CA ALA A 1028 -22.57 34.19 -6.02
C ALA A 1028 -22.29 33.40 -7.32
N ALA A 1029 -21.20 32.65 -7.36
CA ALA A 1029 -20.74 31.97 -8.57
C ALA A 1029 -21.36 30.58 -8.71
N GLU A 1030 -21.82 30.25 -9.93
CA GLU A 1030 -22.31 28.91 -10.28
C GLU A 1030 -21.36 28.25 -11.28
N PHE A 1031 -20.96 27.00 -11.00
CA PHE A 1031 -20.07 26.23 -11.87
C PHE A 1031 -20.59 24.80 -12.09
N PRO A 1032 -20.52 24.22 -13.31
CA PRO A 1032 -21.15 22.94 -13.62
C PRO A 1032 -20.69 21.73 -12.78
N ASN A 1033 -19.53 21.83 -12.12
CA ASN A 1033 -18.97 20.78 -11.25
C ASN A 1033 -19.36 20.93 -9.77
N LEU A 1034 -19.79 22.12 -9.35
CA LEU A 1034 -20.30 22.40 -8.00
C LEU A 1034 -21.83 22.43 -7.97
N ASN A 1035 -22.46 22.96 -9.03
CA ASN A 1035 -23.91 23.09 -9.22
C ASN A 1035 -24.42 22.12 -10.28
N VAL A 1036 -24.66 20.88 -9.86
CA VAL A 1036 -25.28 19.84 -10.73
C VAL A 1036 -26.78 20.09 -10.94
N TYR A 1037 -27.41 20.84 -10.04
CA TYR A 1037 -28.81 21.28 -10.15
C TYR A 1037 -28.90 22.80 -10.03
N SER A 1038 -29.71 23.45 -10.87
CA SER A 1038 -29.80 24.92 -10.92
C SER A 1038 -30.51 25.57 -9.73
N TRP A 1039 -31.23 24.79 -8.91
CA TRP A 1039 -31.85 25.30 -7.67
C TRP A 1039 -30.83 25.52 -6.54
N LEU A 1040 -29.58 25.08 -6.73
CA LEU A 1040 -28.51 25.20 -5.74
C LEU A 1040 -28.02 26.63 -5.56
N GLY A 1041 -27.83 27.36 -6.66
CA GLY A 1041 -27.19 28.68 -6.63
C GLY A 1041 -25.81 28.62 -5.98
N ALA A 1042 -25.34 29.72 -5.41
CA ALA A 1042 -24.19 29.68 -4.52
C ALA A 1042 -24.63 29.15 -3.13
N TYR A 1043 -24.59 27.83 -2.92
CA TYR A 1043 -24.99 27.18 -1.68
C TYR A 1043 -23.88 27.18 -0.61
N HIS A 1044 -24.22 26.92 0.66
CA HIS A 1044 -23.27 26.85 1.77
C HIS A 1044 -22.05 25.96 1.43
N ASN A 1045 -20.83 26.39 1.74
CA ASN A 1045 -19.58 25.66 1.49
C ASN A 1045 -19.24 25.44 -0.02
N SER A 1046 -20.01 25.98 -0.97
CA SER A 1046 -19.65 25.94 -2.40
C SER A 1046 -18.52 26.91 -2.77
N GLU A 1047 -18.26 27.90 -1.91
CA GLU A 1047 -17.16 28.87 -1.98
C GLU A 1047 -15.81 28.29 -1.52
N THR A 1048 -15.83 27.33 -0.59
CA THR A 1048 -14.63 26.79 0.05
C THR A 1048 -13.63 26.16 -0.94
N PRO A 1049 -14.04 25.37 -1.96
CA PRO A 1049 -13.10 24.86 -2.98
C PRO A 1049 -12.44 25.94 -3.85
N LEU A 1050 -13.06 27.13 -3.97
CA LEU A 1050 -12.50 28.28 -4.67
C LEU A 1050 -11.50 29.01 -3.77
N LEU A 1051 -11.79 29.13 -2.47
CA LEU A 1051 -10.88 29.69 -1.45
C LEU A 1051 -9.64 28.81 -1.23
N PHE A 1052 -9.78 27.49 -1.19
CA PHE A 1052 -8.64 26.58 -1.01
C PHE A 1052 -7.93 26.19 -2.31
N GLY A 1053 -8.57 26.40 -3.47
CA GLY A 1053 -7.98 26.11 -4.78
C GLY A 1053 -8.04 24.63 -5.16
N THR A 1054 -9.08 23.93 -4.69
CA THR A 1054 -9.32 22.48 -4.85
C THR A 1054 -10.54 22.20 -5.72
N TYR A 1055 -11.03 23.21 -6.46
CA TYR A 1055 -12.18 23.14 -7.37
C TYR A 1055 -12.08 22.01 -8.41
N ASN A 1056 -10.86 21.58 -8.76
CA ASN A 1056 -10.57 20.51 -9.71
C ASN A 1056 -10.81 19.09 -9.15
N LEU A 1057 -11.16 18.95 -7.86
CA LEU A 1057 -11.53 17.66 -7.26
C LEU A 1057 -12.84 17.08 -7.84
N LEU A 1058 -13.63 17.90 -8.54
CA LEU A 1058 -14.93 17.56 -9.11
C LEU A 1058 -14.90 17.54 -10.66
N ASP A 1059 -13.70 17.49 -11.26
CA ASP A 1059 -13.51 17.44 -12.72
C ASP A 1059 -14.08 16.17 -13.38
N ASP A 1060 -14.43 15.14 -12.58
CA ASP A 1060 -15.13 13.93 -13.01
C ASP A 1060 -16.65 14.11 -13.16
N ILE A 1061 -17.22 15.13 -12.51
CA ILE A 1061 -18.61 15.59 -12.68
C ILE A 1061 -18.71 16.46 -13.94
N ALA A 1062 -17.89 17.51 -14.00
CA ALA A 1062 -17.74 18.38 -15.16
C ALA A 1062 -16.36 19.07 -15.12
N PRO A 1063 -15.72 19.37 -16.27
CA PRO A 1063 -14.43 20.04 -16.26
C PRO A 1063 -14.50 21.46 -15.68
N THR A 1064 -13.54 21.79 -14.79
CA THR A 1064 -13.29 23.16 -14.33
C THR A 1064 -13.17 24.14 -15.52
N THR A 1065 -13.80 25.31 -15.40
CA THR A 1065 -13.76 26.36 -16.42
C THR A 1065 -12.67 27.40 -16.16
N ASP A 1066 -12.17 28.08 -17.20
CA ASP A 1066 -11.20 29.18 -17.03
C ASP A 1066 -11.74 30.31 -16.12
N PHE A 1067 -13.05 30.59 -16.21
CA PHE A 1067 -13.72 31.58 -15.35
C PHE A 1067 -13.80 31.14 -13.88
N GLN A 1068 -13.96 29.83 -13.62
CA GLN A 1068 -13.87 29.25 -12.27
C GLN A 1068 -12.47 29.41 -11.67
N VAL A 1069 -11.43 29.21 -12.49
CA VAL A 1069 -10.05 29.49 -12.10
C VAL A 1069 -9.87 30.98 -11.81
N GLU A 1070 -10.40 31.88 -12.65
CA GLU A 1070 -10.34 33.34 -12.43
C GLU A 1070 -10.99 33.76 -11.11
N VAL A 1071 -12.20 33.28 -10.82
CA VAL A 1071 -12.93 33.52 -9.56
C VAL A 1071 -12.15 33.01 -8.35
N SER A 1072 -11.64 31.77 -8.40
CA SER A 1072 -10.78 31.23 -7.33
C SER A 1072 -9.53 32.08 -7.12
N ARG A 1073 -8.84 32.49 -8.20
CA ARG A 1073 -7.65 33.35 -8.10
C ARG A 1073 -7.99 34.67 -7.40
N ALA A 1074 -9.06 35.32 -7.82
CA ALA A 1074 -9.50 36.59 -7.27
C ALA A 1074 -9.88 36.49 -5.79
N MET A 1075 -10.71 35.51 -5.40
CA MET A 1075 -11.09 35.30 -3.99
C MET A 1075 -9.86 35.10 -3.11
N GLN A 1076 -8.94 34.22 -3.54
CA GLN A 1076 -7.69 33.95 -2.84
C GLN A 1076 -6.78 35.17 -2.72
N ASP A 1077 -6.61 35.95 -3.79
CA ASP A 1077 -5.72 37.11 -3.77
C ASP A 1077 -6.30 38.27 -2.92
N TYR A 1078 -7.63 38.41 -2.87
CA TYR A 1078 -8.32 39.38 -2.01
C TYR A 1078 -8.29 38.99 -0.53
N VAL A 1079 -8.51 37.72 -0.19
CA VAL A 1079 -8.34 37.22 1.20
C VAL A 1079 -6.87 37.32 1.63
N MET A 1080 -5.92 37.03 0.74
CA MET A 1080 -4.49 37.22 1.00
C MET A 1080 -4.12 38.69 1.26
N ALA A 1081 -4.77 39.65 0.59
CA ALA A 1081 -4.58 41.08 0.86
C ALA A 1081 -5.00 41.47 2.28
N PHE A 1082 -6.10 40.90 2.78
CA PHE A 1082 -6.55 41.09 4.16
C PHE A 1082 -5.64 40.37 5.17
N ALA A 1083 -5.18 39.14 4.88
CA ALA A 1083 -4.25 38.43 5.75
C ALA A 1083 -2.86 39.10 5.82
N GLU A 1084 -2.41 39.78 4.77
CA GLU A 1084 -1.12 40.49 4.76
C GLU A 1084 -1.12 41.80 5.56
N ASP A 1085 -2.12 42.66 5.38
CA ASP A 1085 -2.33 43.94 6.06
C ASP A 1085 -3.84 44.12 6.28
N PRO A 1086 -4.41 43.65 7.42
CA PRO A 1086 -5.86 43.63 7.60
C PRO A 1086 -6.49 45.01 7.80
N TYR A 1087 -5.68 46.07 7.94
CA TYR A 1087 -6.17 47.44 8.09
C TYR A 1087 -6.23 48.19 6.75
N HIS A 1088 -5.31 47.92 5.82
CA HIS A 1088 -5.20 48.69 4.57
C HIS A 1088 -4.85 47.87 3.32
N GLY A 1089 -4.49 46.59 3.45
CA GLY A 1089 -4.09 45.72 2.34
C GLY A 1089 -5.17 45.61 1.24
N PRO A 1090 -6.44 45.34 1.60
CA PRO A 1090 -7.57 45.36 0.65
C PRO A 1090 -7.67 46.67 -0.14
N GLN A 1091 -7.58 47.81 0.55
CA GLN A 1091 -7.65 49.14 -0.06
C GLN A 1091 -6.44 49.41 -0.98
N LYS A 1092 -5.23 49.17 -0.48
CA LYS A 1092 -3.96 49.41 -1.19
C LYS A 1092 -3.79 48.56 -2.45
N LYS A 1093 -4.23 47.30 -2.43
CA LYS A 1093 -4.09 46.38 -3.57
C LYS A 1093 -5.24 46.47 -4.57
N PHE A 1094 -6.48 46.64 -4.09
CA PHE A 1094 -7.68 46.45 -4.92
C PHE A 1094 -8.71 47.60 -4.86
N GLY A 1095 -8.50 48.63 -4.04
CA GLY A 1095 -9.52 49.66 -3.80
C GLY A 1095 -10.76 49.13 -3.08
N TRP A 1096 -10.63 48.01 -2.36
CA TRP A 1096 -11.68 47.47 -1.51
C TRP A 1096 -11.68 48.26 -0.19
N GLU A 1097 -12.70 49.10 -0.04
CA GLU A 1097 -12.98 49.86 1.17
C GLU A 1097 -13.73 49.00 2.20
N PRO A 1098 -13.57 49.23 3.51
CA PRO A 1098 -14.40 48.59 4.53
C PRO A 1098 -15.85 49.09 4.46
N GLN A 1099 -16.82 48.22 4.78
CA GLN A 1099 -18.23 48.60 4.80
C GLN A 1099 -18.53 49.48 6.03
N VAL A 1100 -19.18 50.62 5.77
CA VAL A 1100 -19.79 51.48 6.77
C VAL A 1100 -21.30 51.47 6.57
N VAL A 1101 -22.02 50.66 7.35
CA VAL A 1101 -23.46 50.37 7.12
C VAL A 1101 -24.39 51.58 7.24
N ASN A 1102 -23.92 52.66 7.85
CA ASN A 1102 -24.66 53.92 8.02
C ASN A 1102 -24.52 54.90 6.84
N GLU A 1103 -23.74 54.56 5.79
CA GLU A 1103 -23.69 55.36 4.56
C GLU A 1103 -24.99 55.23 3.76
N THR A 1104 -25.30 56.21 2.90
CA THR A 1104 -26.60 56.30 2.21
C THR A 1104 -26.90 55.13 1.27
N ASN A 1105 -25.87 54.43 0.81
CA ASN A 1105 -25.92 53.21 0.01
C ASN A 1105 -25.59 51.93 0.82
N GLY A 1106 -25.43 52.04 2.15
CA GLY A 1106 -24.99 50.93 3.01
C GLY A 1106 -23.49 50.63 2.93
N GLY A 1107 -22.67 51.53 2.36
CA GLY A 1107 -21.26 51.28 2.08
C GLY A 1107 -21.09 50.35 0.88
N PHE A 1108 -19.98 49.61 0.82
CA PHE A 1108 -19.65 48.74 -0.30
C PHE A 1108 -19.38 47.30 0.12
N VAL A 1109 -19.81 46.37 -0.74
CA VAL A 1109 -19.57 44.93 -0.61
C VAL A 1109 -19.04 44.42 -1.97
N LEU A 1110 -18.24 43.35 -1.96
CA LEU A 1110 -17.83 42.68 -3.20
C LEU A 1110 -18.77 41.50 -3.50
N ARG A 1111 -19.08 41.23 -4.78
CA ARG A 1111 -19.72 39.97 -5.20
C ARG A 1111 -18.77 39.21 -6.12
N PHE A 1112 -18.48 37.95 -5.80
CA PHE A 1112 -17.58 37.10 -6.59
C PHE A 1112 -18.35 36.18 -7.54
N GLY A 1113 -17.93 36.16 -8.81
CA GLY A 1113 -18.37 35.25 -9.88
C GLY A 1113 -19.78 35.44 -10.45
N ALA A 1114 -20.54 36.43 -9.99
CA ALA A 1114 -21.82 36.82 -10.61
C ALA A 1114 -21.64 37.50 -11.97
N GLY A 1115 -22.63 37.36 -12.86
CA GLY A 1115 -22.78 38.18 -14.08
C GLY A 1115 -21.55 38.23 -15.00
N GLU A 1116 -20.92 37.07 -15.25
CA GLU A 1116 -19.70 36.90 -16.06
C GLU A 1116 -18.46 37.72 -15.59
N LYS A 1117 -18.42 38.15 -14.32
CA LYS A 1117 -17.27 38.89 -13.76
C LYS A 1117 -16.71 38.18 -12.53
N ALA A 1118 -15.39 38.03 -12.47
CA ALA A 1118 -14.76 37.37 -11.33
C ALA A 1118 -14.96 38.14 -10.02
N VAL A 1119 -14.96 39.48 -10.08
CA VAL A 1119 -15.26 40.37 -8.96
C VAL A 1119 -16.17 41.51 -9.43
N GLN A 1120 -17.20 41.82 -8.65
CA GLN A 1120 -18.03 43.02 -8.77
C GLN A 1120 -17.98 43.83 -7.46
N ARG A 1121 -18.21 45.13 -7.55
CA ARG A 1121 -18.47 46.02 -6.41
C ARG A 1121 -19.96 46.37 -6.44
N ILE A 1122 -20.67 46.07 -5.37
CA ILE A 1122 -22.09 46.39 -5.18
C ILE A 1122 -22.26 47.39 -4.02
N ASP A 1123 -23.38 48.09 -4.01
CA ASP A 1123 -23.80 48.91 -2.87
C ASP A 1123 -24.31 48.00 -1.75
N GLY A 1124 -24.00 48.32 -0.50
CA GLY A 1124 -24.41 47.49 0.66
C GLY A 1124 -25.92 47.28 0.77
N VAL A 1125 -26.72 48.27 0.37
CA VAL A 1125 -28.20 48.19 0.31
C VAL A 1125 -28.70 47.14 -0.69
N GLU A 1126 -27.92 46.74 -1.71
CA GLU A 1126 -28.28 45.67 -2.62
C GLU A 1126 -28.31 44.30 -1.92
N LEU A 1127 -27.43 44.08 -0.94
CA LEU A 1127 -27.35 42.85 -0.15
C LEU A 1127 -28.16 42.94 1.15
N ASP A 1128 -27.91 44.00 1.93
CA ASP A 1128 -28.43 44.15 3.29
C ASP A 1128 -29.81 44.86 3.33
N GLY A 1129 -30.26 45.44 2.21
CA GLY A 1129 -31.50 46.24 2.16
C GLY A 1129 -32.75 45.46 2.55
N VAL A 1130 -32.77 44.14 2.33
CA VAL A 1130 -33.84 43.24 2.77
C VAL A 1130 -34.06 43.28 4.29
N CYS A 1131 -32.99 43.47 5.08
CA CYS A 1131 -33.02 43.53 6.54
C CYS A 1131 -33.82 44.73 7.08
N HIS A 1132 -34.10 45.71 6.21
CA HIS A 1132 -34.86 46.91 6.52
C HIS A 1132 -36.06 47.11 5.58
N GLY A 1133 -36.39 46.12 4.74
CA GLY A 1133 -37.48 46.19 3.76
C GLY A 1133 -37.25 47.22 2.64
N LEU A 1134 -35.98 47.53 2.34
CA LEU A 1134 -35.57 48.48 1.30
C LEU A 1134 -35.37 47.81 -0.07
N ALA A 1135 -35.17 46.50 -0.09
CA ALA A 1135 -35.00 45.67 -1.28
C ALA A 1135 -35.61 44.27 -1.04
N GLU A 1136 -35.87 43.54 -2.11
CA GLU A 1136 -36.08 42.08 -2.06
C GLU A 1136 -34.72 41.38 -2.16
N TYR A 1137 -34.57 40.20 -1.55
CA TYR A 1137 -33.32 39.44 -1.59
C TYR A 1137 -33.28 38.51 -2.80
N ASP A 1138 -32.19 38.56 -3.56
CA ASP A 1138 -31.96 37.71 -4.72
C ASP A 1138 -30.91 36.61 -4.39
N PRO A 1139 -31.31 35.33 -4.34
CA PRO A 1139 -30.41 34.19 -4.16
C PRO A 1139 -29.64 33.79 -5.43
N PHE A 1140 -29.92 34.37 -6.61
CA PHE A 1140 -29.24 34.07 -7.88
C PHE A 1140 -28.72 35.34 -8.63
N PRO A 1141 -27.82 36.17 -8.04
CA PRO A 1141 -27.57 37.56 -8.45
C PRO A 1141 -26.24 37.86 -9.21
#